data_AF-R6PXB6-F1
#
_entry.id   AF-R6PXB6-F1
#
_cell.length_a   1.000
_cell.length_b   1.000
_cell.length_c   1.000
_cell.angle_alpha   90.00
_cell.angle_beta   90.00
_cell.angle_gamma   90.00
#
_symmetry.space_group_name_H-M   'P 1'
#
loop_
_entity.id
_entity.type
_entity.pdbx_description
1 polymer ?
#
loop_
_entity_poly.entity_id
_entity_poly.type
_entity_poly.pdbx_seq_one_letter_code
_entity_poly.pdbx_strand_id
1 'polypeptide(L)'
;MKMKLFFRISVLALCISMSLSSFAQDQQDRISVEDIDWSAYNQSLGSIVSTSNEPKITYLYATKPNKFVTVGGLYGAQPILAEVGMNFYVEEVADDPNNSDPNNKRYYIHSWVHNPTTSHETGTADYLGVKPTMANDERIFPVANDETKKSIYLFVDRGKLNAEDYKDGNGNLINSAPDRIKWYIESVPNTCNGYKIYSKWSDNLGYSDNEERNYYLSYYEDPNPKAGEPQKKFLVVTTDDSKAETFYFINIDDYRNVINSQNKKYINVSGLVQDARFERNNKGIKGTLYGDYGTKSKDNVWQFCYNRNEDTYVFPNLQENVQELAYMTAWIGPKGDYNGQTGNYLIQKITGLKPGLYRVNCQGFYFNPNNKNDKDNTSFVFASQDYKKISNQTTLKTIESADWDMMQNMTTEDPNGFKTIVIKYCVNAGKIFAESNPYEDKDVDHRKYDNSVAVLVEADKDSKTGTGTLYIGAGKRTNEGGYAFFDNFQLFYMGDKQWYLDATNTSKDEFTTTKNDDDTYYTPSGINHNKGTDPYKYPVTYNIRRYFHVNKWESLILPCTLTGDQVKQTFGGDKQVKLSVFDKVEGTCVYFRTVDPDNEGIVAGRPYIIKVGKKADIETKKDEYTFPWGNNTTVKVKGPIYQVKGVVPPTFTGDDVIEETTSGRYTVQFHGFYYDPGAAPANAYVVNNGDMYHLSSAWNSFVGTSWYVTITDEHGNAKALSFSFDGDSSTTAIENVAGQEDAAVQTDGFVYNLSGQRVGTRNNMSNLSSGIYIVAGKKFVVK
;
A
#
# COMPACT_ATOMS: atom_id res chain seq x y z
N MET A 1 -6.45 29.02 34.74
CA MET A 1 -7.62 28.21 35.14
C MET A 1 -7.59 26.88 34.38
N LYS A 2 -7.79 25.76 35.07
CA LYS A 2 -7.81 24.42 34.47
C LYS A 2 -9.24 24.10 34.00
N MET A 3 -9.41 23.76 32.73
CA MET A 3 -10.70 23.35 32.16
C MET A 3 -10.57 21.93 31.62
N LYS A 4 -11.48 21.03 32.03
CA LYS A 4 -11.54 19.69 31.44
C LYS A 4 -12.06 19.80 30.00
N LEU A 5 -11.53 18.99 29.08
CA LEU A 5 -12.13 18.86 27.76
C LEU A 5 -13.50 18.19 27.89
N PHE A 6 -14.54 18.86 27.38
CA PHE A 6 -15.90 18.32 27.32
C PHE A 6 -16.14 17.70 25.95
N PHE A 7 -16.55 16.44 25.95
CA PHE A 7 -16.86 15.72 24.73
C PHE A 7 -18.36 15.46 24.57
N ARG A 8 -18.88 15.70 23.37
CA ARG A 8 -20.30 15.46 23.05
C ARG A 8 -20.55 14.01 22.66
N ILE A 9 -21.77 13.54 22.94
CA ILE A 9 -22.33 12.32 22.35
C ILE A 9 -23.01 12.72 21.04
N SER A 10 -22.42 12.37 19.90
CA SER A 10 -23.07 12.58 18.61
C SER A 10 -24.09 11.48 18.35
N VAL A 11 -25.37 11.83 18.49
CA VAL A 11 -26.48 11.05 17.91
C VAL A 11 -26.67 11.57 16.48
N LEU A 12 -26.22 10.77 15.51
CA LEU A 12 -26.54 10.80 14.07
C LEU A 12 -26.64 12.20 13.41
N ALA A 13 -25.64 12.57 12.61
CA ALA A 13 -25.78 13.61 11.59
C ALA A 13 -25.31 13.07 10.23
N LEU A 14 -26.27 12.91 9.32
CA LEU A 14 -26.12 12.56 7.91
C LEU A 14 -25.82 13.84 7.10
N CYS A 15 -24.95 13.72 6.09
CA CYS A 15 -24.69 14.67 4.97
C CYS A 15 -24.01 15.99 5.37
N ILE A 16 -22.88 16.41 4.77
CA ILE A 16 -22.70 16.71 3.34
C ILE A 16 -21.38 16.11 2.83
N SER A 17 -21.48 15.12 1.95
CA SER A 17 -20.40 14.67 1.07
C SER A 17 -20.39 15.56 -0.17
N MET A 18 -19.49 16.54 -0.25
CA MET A 18 -19.09 17.19 -1.50
C MET A 18 -17.81 18.01 -1.22
N SER A 19 -16.75 17.72 -1.99
CA SER A 19 -15.54 18.52 -2.24
C SER A 19 -14.49 18.73 -1.14
N LEU A 20 -14.06 17.69 -0.42
CA LEU A 20 -12.79 17.73 0.34
C LEU A 20 -11.86 16.52 0.10
N SER A 21 -12.33 15.47 -0.59
CA SER A 21 -11.46 14.40 -1.11
C SER A 21 -10.49 14.88 -2.19
N SER A 22 -10.76 16.04 -2.81
CA SER A 22 -9.85 16.65 -3.79
C SER A 22 -8.58 17.22 -3.15
N PHE A 23 -8.57 17.65 -1.89
CA PHE A 23 -7.39 18.32 -1.33
C PHE A 23 -6.24 17.38 -0.95
N ALA A 24 -6.51 16.11 -0.65
CA ALA A 24 -5.45 15.09 -0.54
C ALA A 24 -4.96 14.62 -1.92
N GLN A 25 -5.76 14.85 -2.97
CA GLN A 25 -5.47 14.48 -4.36
C GLN A 25 -4.77 15.62 -5.13
N ASP A 26 -4.98 16.88 -4.72
CA ASP A 26 -4.45 18.09 -5.38
C ASP A 26 -3.01 18.45 -4.94
N GLN A 27 -2.44 17.78 -3.93
CA GLN A 27 -0.99 17.85 -3.63
C GLN A 27 -0.19 16.72 -4.26
N GLN A 28 -0.83 15.86 -5.05
CA GLN A 28 -0.16 14.95 -5.97
C GLN A 28 0.30 15.75 -7.19
N ASP A 29 1.28 16.66 -7.01
CA ASP A 29 2.35 16.71 -8.01
C ASP A 29 2.91 15.29 -8.02
N ARG A 30 2.36 14.47 -8.93
CA ARG A 30 2.48 13.02 -8.89
C ARG A 30 3.94 12.66 -8.74
N ILE A 31 4.28 12.11 -7.58
CA ILE A 31 5.62 11.63 -7.27
C ILE A 31 5.89 10.50 -8.26
N SER A 32 6.56 10.83 -9.37
CA SER A 32 6.81 9.87 -10.42
C SER A 32 7.87 8.88 -9.93
N VAL A 33 7.55 7.60 -10.00
CA VAL A 33 8.55 6.54 -9.92
C VAL A 33 9.60 6.83 -11.00
N GLU A 34 10.87 6.82 -10.60
CA GLU A 34 11.96 6.99 -11.55
C GLU A 34 12.20 5.68 -12.30
N ASP A 35 12.15 5.74 -13.64
CA ASP A 35 12.42 4.57 -14.47
C ASP A 35 13.85 4.06 -14.27
N ILE A 36 14.00 2.74 -14.25
CA ILE A 36 15.31 2.08 -14.25
C ILE A 36 15.78 1.97 -15.69
N ASP A 37 16.96 2.52 -15.98
CA ASP A 37 17.62 2.26 -17.26
C ASP A 37 18.32 0.90 -17.20
N TRP A 38 17.61 -0.11 -17.66
CA TRP A 38 18.09 -1.50 -17.66
C TRP A 38 19.27 -1.75 -18.61
N SER A 39 19.58 -0.83 -19.53
CA SER A 39 20.71 -1.00 -20.47
C SER A 39 22.08 -1.07 -19.77
N ALA A 40 22.17 -0.55 -18.54
CA ALA A 40 23.39 -0.54 -17.73
C ALA A 40 23.51 -1.71 -16.74
N TYR A 41 22.44 -2.50 -16.56
CA TYR A 41 22.34 -3.53 -15.52
C TYR A 41 21.92 -4.89 -16.07
N ASN A 42 21.86 -5.08 -17.38
CA ASN A 42 21.37 -6.32 -17.98
C ASN A 42 22.46 -7.39 -18.11
N GLN A 43 22.01 -8.60 -18.44
CA GLN A 43 22.86 -9.78 -18.51
C GLN A 43 23.20 -10.16 -19.95
N SER A 44 24.43 -10.68 -20.14
CA SER A 44 24.83 -11.33 -21.37
C SER A 44 24.13 -12.69 -21.54
N LEU A 45 23.90 -13.14 -22.78
CA LEU A 45 23.32 -14.47 -23.03
C LEU A 45 24.15 -15.58 -22.38
N GLY A 46 25.48 -15.50 -22.46
CA GLY A 46 26.37 -16.49 -21.85
C GLY A 46 26.29 -16.55 -20.32
N SER A 47 25.98 -15.43 -19.64
CA SER A 47 25.85 -15.43 -18.17
C SER A 47 24.54 -16.06 -17.71
N ILE A 48 23.47 -16.02 -18.50
CA ILE A 48 22.15 -16.55 -18.13
C ILE A 48 21.87 -17.98 -18.60
N VAL A 49 22.55 -18.47 -19.64
CA VAL A 49 22.37 -19.86 -20.10
C VAL A 49 22.73 -20.82 -18.96
N SER A 50 21.84 -21.77 -18.73
CA SER A 50 21.85 -22.70 -17.60
C SER A 50 21.22 -24.04 -17.97
N THR A 51 21.05 -24.94 -17.01
CA THR A 51 20.41 -26.25 -17.21
C THR A 51 19.18 -26.37 -16.30
N SER A 52 18.26 -27.26 -16.64
CA SER A 52 17.08 -27.54 -15.80
C SER A 52 17.40 -27.93 -14.35
N ASN A 53 18.58 -28.49 -14.08
CA ASN A 53 19.00 -28.91 -12.73
C ASN A 53 19.52 -27.74 -11.88
N GLU A 54 20.08 -26.72 -12.51
CA GLU A 54 20.63 -25.54 -11.87
C GLU A 54 20.21 -24.28 -12.66
N PRO A 55 18.89 -23.96 -12.69
CA PRO A 55 18.37 -22.89 -13.51
C PRO A 55 18.85 -21.54 -13.00
N LYS A 56 19.34 -20.69 -13.90
CA LYS A 56 19.63 -19.29 -13.61
C LYS A 56 18.38 -18.46 -13.89
N ILE A 57 17.76 -18.00 -12.81
CA ILE A 57 16.52 -17.23 -12.87
C ILE A 57 16.77 -15.86 -13.50
N THR A 58 15.96 -15.52 -14.48
CA THR A 58 16.00 -14.23 -15.16
C THR A 58 14.58 -13.75 -15.49
N TYR A 59 14.42 -12.44 -15.61
CA TYR A 59 13.25 -11.76 -16.14
C TYR A 59 13.54 -11.34 -17.57
N LEU A 60 12.52 -11.44 -18.42
CA LEU A 60 12.58 -10.97 -19.79
C LEU A 60 11.95 -9.57 -19.86
N TYR A 61 12.74 -8.55 -20.22
CA TYR A 61 12.31 -7.16 -20.28
C TYR A 61 12.21 -6.67 -21.73
N ALA A 62 11.02 -6.25 -22.16
CA ALA A 62 10.78 -5.67 -23.47
C ALA A 62 11.10 -4.16 -23.43
N THR A 63 12.04 -3.73 -24.26
CA THR A 63 12.63 -2.39 -24.18
C THR A 63 11.76 -1.28 -24.76
N LYS A 64 10.98 -1.54 -25.81
CA LYS A 64 10.09 -0.52 -26.40
C LYS A 64 8.91 -0.16 -25.49
N PRO A 65 8.17 -1.12 -24.89
CA PRO A 65 7.09 -0.82 -23.96
C PRO A 65 7.56 -0.59 -22.52
N ASN A 66 8.86 -0.76 -22.22
CA ASN A 66 9.44 -0.68 -20.88
C ASN A 66 8.77 -1.59 -19.84
N LYS A 67 8.46 -2.84 -20.22
CA LYS A 67 7.72 -3.78 -19.37
C LYS A 67 8.34 -5.18 -19.40
N PHE A 68 8.09 -5.94 -18.35
CA PHE A 68 8.52 -7.32 -18.21
C PHE A 68 7.48 -8.30 -18.72
N VAL A 69 7.95 -9.46 -19.19
CA VAL A 69 7.08 -10.55 -19.61
C VAL A 69 6.54 -11.29 -18.39
N THR A 70 5.22 -11.50 -18.36
CA THR A 70 4.53 -12.36 -17.40
C THR A 70 3.32 -13.05 -18.04
N VAL A 71 2.50 -13.79 -17.28
CA VAL A 71 1.25 -14.41 -17.76
C VAL A 71 0.03 -13.63 -17.31
N GLY A 72 -1.07 -13.71 -18.07
CA GLY A 72 -2.35 -13.13 -17.67
C GLY A 72 -3.48 -13.42 -18.65
N GLY A 73 -3.32 -13.03 -19.92
CA GLY A 73 -4.37 -12.96 -20.95
C GLY A 73 -5.28 -14.18 -21.14
N LEU A 74 -5.27 -14.80 -22.33
CA LEU A 74 -6.10 -15.98 -22.55
C LEU A 74 -5.65 -17.11 -21.59
N TYR A 75 -6.60 -17.67 -20.87
CA TYR A 75 -6.41 -18.80 -19.94
C TYR A 75 -5.48 -18.55 -18.75
N GLY A 76 -5.09 -17.30 -18.45
CA GLY A 76 -4.06 -17.06 -17.43
C GLY A 76 -2.65 -17.47 -17.85
N ALA A 77 -2.45 -17.88 -19.12
CA ALA A 77 -1.21 -18.49 -19.61
C ALA A 77 -0.65 -17.78 -20.86
N GLN A 78 -1.43 -16.91 -21.48
CA GLN A 78 -0.94 -16.07 -22.56
C GLN A 78 0.07 -15.04 -22.03
N PRO A 79 1.26 -14.90 -22.64
CA PRO A 79 2.26 -13.95 -22.19
C PRO A 79 1.81 -12.52 -22.46
N ILE A 80 1.83 -11.71 -21.43
CA ILE A 80 1.52 -10.28 -21.45
C ILE A 80 2.72 -9.50 -20.93
N LEU A 81 2.62 -8.17 -20.99
CA LEU A 81 3.64 -7.27 -20.46
C LEU A 81 3.12 -6.53 -19.22
N ALA A 82 3.94 -6.45 -18.18
CA ALA A 82 3.60 -5.82 -16.91
C ALA A 82 4.83 -5.13 -16.25
N GLU A 83 4.60 -4.32 -15.22
CA GLU A 83 5.62 -3.70 -14.38
C GLU A 83 6.46 -4.75 -13.62
N VAL A 84 5.92 -5.97 -13.45
CA VAL A 84 6.58 -7.09 -12.77
C VAL A 84 6.60 -8.31 -13.68
N GLY A 85 7.80 -8.89 -13.85
CA GLY A 85 8.00 -10.09 -14.66
C GLY A 85 7.81 -11.37 -13.88
N MET A 86 7.42 -12.43 -14.57
CA MET A 86 7.57 -13.79 -14.06
C MET A 86 9.01 -14.25 -14.24
N ASN A 87 9.44 -15.22 -13.44
CA ASN A 87 10.72 -15.88 -13.59
C ASN A 87 10.80 -16.70 -14.90
N PHE A 88 11.97 -16.72 -15.51
CA PHE A 88 12.35 -17.59 -16.62
C PHE A 88 13.73 -18.20 -16.39
N TYR A 89 14.09 -19.21 -17.17
CA TYR A 89 15.49 -19.58 -17.40
C TYR A 89 15.71 -19.98 -18.85
N VAL A 90 16.96 -19.87 -19.32
CA VAL A 90 17.35 -20.18 -20.70
C VAL A 90 18.27 -21.40 -20.70
N GLU A 91 17.96 -22.36 -21.55
CA GLU A 91 18.69 -23.62 -21.71
C GLU A 91 19.15 -23.78 -23.16
N GLU A 92 20.42 -24.15 -23.37
CA GLU A 92 20.94 -24.47 -24.71
C GLU A 92 20.45 -25.87 -25.14
N VAL A 93 19.99 -26.01 -26.39
CA VAL A 93 19.48 -27.29 -26.89
C VAL A 93 20.66 -28.25 -27.13
N ALA A 94 20.86 -29.22 -26.23
CA ALA A 94 22.03 -30.10 -26.29
C ALA A 94 22.04 -31.08 -27.48
N ASP A 95 20.89 -31.64 -27.87
CA ASP A 95 20.78 -32.68 -28.90
C ASP A 95 20.65 -32.13 -30.34
N ASP A 96 21.08 -30.88 -30.55
CA ASP A 96 20.88 -30.22 -31.82
C ASP A 96 22.12 -30.31 -32.73
N PRO A 97 22.06 -31.04 -33.87
CA PRO A 97 23.21 -31.18 -34.76
C PRO A 97 23.69 -29.85 -35.37
N ASN A 98 22.87 -28.79 -35.31
CA ASN A 98 23.21 -27.47 -35.80
C ASN A 98 23.83 -26.55 -34.73
N ASN A 99 23.82 -26.94 -33.45
CA ASN A 99 24.39 -26.14 -32.35
C ASN A 99 25.94 -26.17 -32.31
N SER A 100 26.58 -26.94 -33.20
CA SER A 100 28.04 -26.89 -33.37
C SER A 100 28.53 -25.56 -33.98
N ASP A 101 27.67 -24.83 -34.68
CA ASP A 101 27.94 -23.47 -35.12
C ASP A 101 27.48 -22.47 -34.03
N PRO A 102 28.39 -21.68 -33.43
CA PRO A 102 28.03 -20.66 -32.45
C PRO A 102 26.95 -19.69 -32.92
N ASN A 103 26.84 -19.43 -34.22
CA ASN A 103 25.85 -18.51 -34.81
C ASN A 103 24.50 -19.17 -35.08
N ASN A 104 24.39 -20.49 -34.91
CA ASN A 104 23.16 -21.26 -35.15
C ASN A 104 22.68 -21.96 -33.87
N LYS A 105 23.19 -21.53 -32.71
CA LYS A 105 22.77 -22.03 -31.41
C LYS A 105 21.29 -21.75 -31.17
N ARG A 106 20.61 -22.79 -30.71
CA ARG A 106 19.20 -22.78 -30.35
C ARG A 106 19.02 -22.96 -28.86
N TYR A 107 17.97 -22.33 -28.34
CA TYR A 107 17.67 -22.25 -26.93
C TYR A 107 16.21 -22.60 -26.63
N TYR A 108 15.97 -23.20 -25.47
CA TYR A 108 14.67 -23.23 -24.84
C TYR A 108 14.58 -22.06 -23.86
N ILE A 109 13.43 -21.38 -23.87
CA ILE A 109 13.07 -20.37 -22.86
C ILE A 109 11.99 -21.01 -21.99
N HIS A 110 12.36 -21.33 -20.76
CA HIS A 110 11.47 -21.96 -19.79
C HIS A 110 10.88 -20.88 -18.88
N SER A 111 9.56 -20.82 -18.83
CA SER A 111 8.78 -20.08 -17.85
C SER A 111 8.83 -20.75 -16.46
N TRP A 112 8.47 -19.98 -15.44
CA TRP A 112 8.34 -20.46 -14.07
C TRP A 112 6.91 -20.81 -13.67
N VAL A 113 6.11 -21.21 -14.66
CA VAL A 113 4.75 -21.69 -14.52
C VAL A 113 4.70 -23.12 -15.07
N HIS A 114 3.99 -24.02 -14.38
CA HIS A 114 3.76 -25.40 -14.79
C HIS A 114 2.45 -25.55 -15.57
N ASN A 115 2.39 -26.57 -16.44
CA ASN A 115 1.12 -27.06 -16.95
C ASN A 115 0.65 -28.21 -16.11
N PRO A 116 -0.49 -28.07 -15.45
CA PRO A 116 -1.10 -29.20 -14.78
C PRO A 116 -1.79 -30.16 -15.78
N THR A 117 -2.11 -29.74 -17.02
CA THR A 117 -2.84 -30.56 -18.02
C THR A 117 -1.97 -31.43 -18.95
N THR A 118 -0.66 -31.16 -19.10
CA THR A 118 0.29 -31.98 -19.88
C THR A 118 1.08 -32.97 -19.02
N SER A 119 1.18 -32.72 -17.71
CA SER A 119 2.20 -33.31 -16.85
C SER A 119 1.81 -34.65 -16.24
N HIS A 120 0.79 -35.34 -16.78
CA HIS A 120 0.48 -36.67 -16.30
C HIS A 120 1.65 -37.60 -16.67
N GLU A 121 2.46 -37.86 -15.63
CA GLU A 121 3.56 -38.82 -15.46
C GLU A 121 5.02 -38.31 -15.55
N THR A 122 5.36 -37.20 -16.23
CA THR A 122 6.80 -36.79 -16.38
C THR A 122 7.17 -35.29 -16.20
N GLY A 123 6.22 -34.37 -15.99
CA GLY A 123 6.54 -33.06 -15.39
C GLY A 123 7.39 -32.04 -16.18
N THR A 124 7.39 -32.01 -17.52
CA THR A 124 8.28 -31.10 -18.30
C THR A 124 7.58 -30.34 -19.44
N ALA A 125 6.51 -29.60 -19.14
CA ALA A 125 6.02 -28.55 -20.04
C ALA A 125 6.03 -27.24 -19.25
N ASP A 126 6.87 -26.31 -19.67
CA ASP A 126 7.11 -25.02 -19.03
C ASP A 126 7.65 -23.99 -20.01
N TYR A 127 7.53 -24.20 -21.32
CA TYR A 127 8.22 -23.42 -22.35
C TYR A 127 7.40 -22.23 -22.84
N LEU A 128 8.08 -21.15 -23.19
CA LEU A 128 7.55 -20.10 -24.04
C LEU A 128 7.46 -20.64 -25.48
N GLY A 129 6.25 -20.83 -26.01
CA GLY A 129 6.04 -21.48 -27.31
C GLY A 129 4.84 -20.92 -28.09
N VAL A 130 4.61 -21.47 -29.28
CA VAL A 130 3.41 -21.23 -30.11
C VAL A 130 2.57 -22.51 -30.16
N LYS A 131 1.31 -22.39 -30.57
CA LYS A 131 0.40 -23.53 -30.72
C LYS A 131 1.02 -24.57 -31.70
N PRO A 132 1.25 -25.85 -31.29
CA PRO A 132 1.90 -26.86 -32.13
C PRO A 132 1.08 -27.29 -33.36
N THR A 133 -0.26 -27.24 -33.25
CA THR A 133 -1.21 -27.59 -34.31
C THR A 133 -2.13 -26.40 -34.53
N MET A 134 -1.79 -25.56 -35.50
CA MET A 134 -2.59 -24.40 -35.91
C MET A 134 -3.87 -24.85 -36.68
N ALA A 135 -4.61 -25.85 -36.18
CA ALA A 135 -5.76 -26.45 -36.89
C ALA A 135 -6.85 -25.42 -37.27
N ASN A 136 -6.90 -24.28 -36.58
CA ASN A 136 -7.72 -23.11 -36.87
C ASN A 136 -6.81 -21.89 -37.12
N ASP A 137 -7.24 -20.96 -37.99
CA ASP A 137 -6.50 -19.72 -38.27
C ASP A 137 -6.53 -18.76 -37.06
N GLU A 138 -5.63 -18.97 -36.10
CA GLU A 138 -5.42 -18.11 -34.93
C GLU A 138 -4.42 -16.98 -35.23
N ARG A 139 -4.40 -16.41 -36.44
CA ARG A 139 -3.47 -15.33 -36.79
C ARG A 139 -4.10 -13.96 -36.63
N ILE A 140 -3.24 -12.97 -36.39
CA ILE A 140 -3.61 -11.56 -36.33
C ILE A 140 -2.96 -10.84 -37.51
N PHE A 141 -3.71 -9.95 -38.15
CA PHE A 141 -3.24 -9.13 -39.26
C PHE A 141 -2.90 -7.73 -38.75
N PRO A 142 -1.63 -7.43 -38.43
CA PRO A 142 -1.22 -6.09 -38.07
C PRO A 142 -1.26 -5.11 -39.27
N VAL A 143 -1.41 -5.60 -40.51
CA VAL A 143 -1.81 -4.79 -41.67
C VAL A 143 -2.99 -5.49 -42.33
N ALA A 144 -4.11 -4.77 -42.49
CA ALA A 144 -5.32 -5.33 -43.07
C ALA A 144 -5.06 -5.92 -44.46
N ASN A 145 -5.44 -7.19 -44.65
CA ASN A 145 -5.33 -7.94 -45.90
C ASN A 145 -3.89 -8.18 -46.42
N ASP A 146 -2.85 -7.97 -45.61
CA ASP A 146 -1.47 -8.33 -45.99
C ASP A 146 -1.09 -9.68 -45.38
N GLU A 147 -1.25 -10.75 -46.17
CA GLU A 147 -0.89 -12.10 -45.76
C GLU A 147 0.59 -12.24 -45.42
N THR A 148 1.48 -11.39 -45.95
CA THR A 148 2.94 -11.45 -45.67
C THR A 148 3.32 -10.93 -44.29
N LYS A 149 2.42 -10.20 -43.63
CA LYS A 149 2.66 -9.53 -42.35
C LYS A 149 1.68 -9.98 -41.29
N LYS A 150 1.60 -11.28 -41.03
CA LYS A 150 0.75 -11.83 -39.96
C LYS A 150 1.54 -12.10 -38.67
N SER A 151 0.81 -12.17 -37.57
CA SER A 151 1.33 -12.55 -36.26
C SER A 151 0.57 -13.77 -35.73
N ILE A 152 1.23 -14.60 -34.92
CA ILE A 152 0.65 -15.81 -34.31
C ILE A 152 0.64 -15.63 -32.79
N TYR A 153 -0.43 -16.06 -32.14
CA TYR A 153 -0.50 -16.05 -30.67
C TYR A 153 0.63 -16.87 -30.04
N LEU A 154 1.25 -16.28 -29.02
CA LEU A 154 2.23 -16.93 -28.17
C LEU A 154 1.54 -17.48 -26.92
N PHE A 155 1.99 -18.62 -26.42
CA PHE A 155 1.49 -19.23 -25.18
C PHE A 155 2.68 -19.63 -24.30
N VAL A 156 2.58 -19.35 -23.01
CA VAL A 156 3.32 -20.13 -22.03
C VAL A 156 2.51 -21.40 -21.83
N ASP A 157 3.11 -22.51 -22.22
CA ASP A 157 2.71 -23.82 -21.74
C ASP A 157 1.21 -24.18 -21.91
N ARG A 158 0.88 -24.80 -23.04
CA ARG A 158 -0.48 -25.30 -23.36
C ARG A 158 -0.46 -26.82 -23.58
N GLY A 159 -1.06 -27.59 -22.66
CA GLY A 159 -1.77 -28.89 -22.81
C GLY A 159 -1.25 -29.93 -23.82
N LYS A 160 -1.00 -31.19 -23.39
CA LYS A 160 -0.76 -32.37 -24.27
C LYS A 160 -2.08 -32.98 -24.77
N LEU A 161 -3.19 -32.54 -24.18
CA LEU A 161 -4.53 -33.08 -24.39
C LEU A 161 -5.56 -31.95 -24.43
N ASN A 162 -5.36 -30.98 -25.31
CA ASN A 162 -6.51 -30.18 -25.74
C ASN A 162 -7.32 -31.00 -26.74
N ALA A 163 -8.64 -30.79 -26.76
CA ALA A 163 -9.59 -31.52 -27.60
C ALA A 163 -9.32 -31.43 -29.13
N GLU A 164 -8.32 -30.65 -29.54
CA GLU A 164 -7.87 -30.46 -30.92
C GLU A 164 -6.58 -31.23 -31.26
N ASP A 165 -5.96 -31.93 -30.30
CA ASP A 165 -4.83 -32.80 -30.59
C ASP A 165 -5.31 -33.94 -31.49
N TYR A 166 -4.81 -33.93 -32.73
CA TYR A 166 -5.22 -34.86 -33.79
C TYR A 166 -5.11 -36.30 -33.28
N LYS A 167 -6.27 -36.94 -33.16
CA LYS A 167 -6.36 -38.37 -32.91
C LYS A 167 -6.47 -39.08 -34.26
N ASP A 168 -5.78 -40.20 -34.41
CA ASP A 168 -6.00 -41.07 -35.56
C ASP A 168 -7.45 -41.60 -35.57
N GLY A 169 -7.82 -42.29 -36.64
CA GLY A 169 -9.15 -42.92 -36.76
C GLY A 169 -9.46 -43.94 -35.66
N ASN A 170 -8.50 -44.26 -34.79
CA ASN A 170 -8.61 -45.21 -33.68
C ASN A 170 -8.60 -44.51 -32.31
N GLY A 171 -8.55 -43.18 -32.27
CA GLY A 171 -8.54 -42.39 -31.05
C GLY A 171 -7.16 -42.23 -30.39
N ASN A 172 -6.08 -42.67 -31.02
CA ASN A 172 -4.71 -42.50 -30.53
C ASN A 172 -4.17 -41.13 -30.91
N LEU A 173 -3.42 -40.49 -30.01
CA LEU A 173 -2.70 -39.26 -30.33
C LEU A 173 -1.65 -39.52 -31.41
N ILE A 174 -1.70 -38.75 -32.51
CA ILE A 174 -0.75 -38.88 -33.62
C ILE A 174 0.62 -38.28 -33.26
N ASN A 175 0.65 -37.27 -32.38
CA ASN A 175 1.87 -36.60 -31.94
C ASN A 175 2.11 -36.86 -30.45
N SER A 176 3.02 -37.78 -30.11
CA SER A 176 3.27 -38.22 -28.73
C SER A 176 4.13 -37.24 -27.89
N ALA A 177 4.76 -36.27 -28.55
CA ALA A 177 5.43 -35.12 -27.94
C ALA A 177 5.22 -33.87 -28.82
N PRO A 178 4.86 -32.70 -28.26
CA PRO A 178 4.86 -31.47 -29.03
C PRO A 178 6.31 -31.10 -29.39
N ASP A 179 6.60 -30.88 -30.68
CA ASP A 179 7.86 -30.27 -31.10
C ASP A 179 7.99 -28.91 -30.42
N ARG A 180 8.88 -28.82 -29.42
CA ARG A 180 9.08 -27.60 -28.62
C ARG A 180 9.69 -26.52 -29.51
N ILE A 181 9.21 -25.29 -29.38
CA ILE A 181 9.86 -24.17 -30.06
C ILE A 181 11.28 -24.04 -29.58
N LYS A 182 12.18 -23.99 -30.56
CA LYS A 182 13.58 -23.67 -30.38
C LYS A 182 13.80 -22.22 -30.79
N TRP A 183 14.35 -21.41 -29.89
CA TRP A 183 14.59 -20.00 -30.10
C TRP A 183 16.03 -19.72 -30.52
N TYR A 184 16.20 -18.83 -31.48
CA TYR A 184 17.42 -18.10 -31.76
C TYR A 184 17.41 -16.80 -30.96
N ILE A 185 18.55 -16.46 -30.36
CA ILE A 185 18.73 -15.24 -29.57
C ILE A 185 19.90 -14.49 -30.18
N GLU A 186 19.60 -13.40 -30.87
CA GLU A 186 20.55 -12.64 -31.68
C GLU A 186 20.79 -11.25 -31.07
N SER A 187 22.05 -10.86 -30.91
CA SER A 187 22.41 -9.54 -30.38
C SER A 187 21.97 -8.42 -31.32
N VAL A 188 21.38 -7.37 -30.75
CA VAL A 188 20.98 -6.16 -31.48
C VAL A 188 22.15 -5.18 -31.56
N PRO A 189 22.57 -4.74 -32.77
CA PRO A 189 23.65 -3.76 -32.91
C PRO A 189 23.39 -2.48 -32.11
N ASN A 190 24.47 -1.87 -31.60
CA ASN A 190 24.43 -0.63 -30.80
C ASN A 190 23.65 -0.73 -29.47
N THR A 191 23.43 -1.94 -28.96
CA THR A 191 22.89 -2.16 -27.61
C THR A 191 23.90 -2.89 -26.74
N CYS A 192 23.88 -2.64 -25.43
CA CYS A 192 24.59 -3.47 -24.46
C CYS A 192 23.66 -4.64 -24.10
N ASN A 193 24.00 -5.86 -24.54
CA ASN A 193 23.22 -7.08 -24.31
C ASN A 193 21.71 -6.97 -24.65
N GLY A 194 21.35 -6.24 -25.70
CA GLY A 194 20.00 -6.30 -26.27
C GLY A 194 19.89 -7.46 -27.25
N TYR A 195 18.77 -8.18 -27.22
CA TYR A 195 18.55 -9.35 -28.07
C TYR A 195 17.22 -9.31 -28.80
N LYS A 196 17.24 -9.70 -30.08
CA LYS A 196 16.05 -10.17 -30.81
C LYS A 196 15.92 -11.66 -30.58
N ILE A 197 14.69 -12.11 -30.35
CA ILE A 197 14.38 -13.52 -30.12
C ILE A 197 13.44 -13.97 -31.22
N TYR A 198 13.80 -15.05 -31.92
CA TYR A 198 13.00 -15.56 -33.04
C TYR A 198 13.14 -17.06 -33.20
N SER A 199 12.29 -17.66 -34.02
CA SER A 199 12.37 -19.08 -34.34
C SER A 199 12.00 -19.32 -35.80
N LYS A 200 12.29 -20.51 -36.33
CA LYS A 200 12.17 -20.85 -37.76
C LYS A 200 11.27 -22.05 -37.96
N TRP A 201 10.25 -21.91 -38.79
CA TRP A 201 9.40 -23.02 -39.24
C TRP A 201 8.62 -22.66 -40.52
N SER A 202 8.08 -23.67 -41.20
CA SER A 202 7.12 -23.51 -42.30
C SER A 202 5.68 -23.49 -41.76
N ASP A 203 4.85 -22.56 -42.24
CA ASP A 203 3.41 -22.45 -41.94
C ASP A 203 2.62 -23.16 -43.05
N ASN A 204 1.82 -24.18 -42.70
CA ASN A 204 1.02 -24.95 -43.66
C ASN A 204 -0.44 -24.47 -43.80
N LEU A 205 -0.83 -23.37 -43.15
CA LEU A 205 -2.23 -22.96 -42.96
C LEU A 205 -2.54 -21.59 -43.56
N GLY A 206 -1.59 -20.95 -44.22
CA GLY A 206 -1.87 -19.72 -44.98
C GLY A 206 -0.67 -19.02 -45.60
N TYR A 207 0.50 -19.67 -45.70
CA TYR A 207 1.37 -19.44 -46.86
C TYR A 207 1.35 -20.74 -47.66
N SER A 208 0.74 -20.74 -48.84
CA SER A 208 0.60 -21.96 -49.66
C SER A 208 1.92 -22.34 -50.39
N ASP A 209 3.07 -22.00 -49.82
CA ASP A 209 4.38 -22.10 -50.46
C ASP A 209 5.39 -23.00 -49.73
N ASN A 210 5.04 -23.52 -48.53
CA ASN A 210 5.90 -24.34 -47.68
C ASN A 210 7.25 -23.67 -47.31
N GLU A 211 7.42 -22.36 -47.50
CA GLU A 211 8.68 -21.68 -47.19
C GLU A 211 8.90 -21.55 -45.68
N GLU A 212 10.11 -21.90 -45.24
CA GLU A 212 10.59 -21.66 -43.88
C GLU A 212 10.81 -20.15 -43.67
N ARG A 213 10.32 -19.61 -42.55
CA ARG A 213 10.39 -18.18 -42.23
C ARG A 213 10.89 -17.95 -40.81
N ASN A 214 11.45 -16.77 -40.58
CA ASN A 214 11.76 -16.29 -39.23
C ASN A 214 10.50 -15.70 -38.59
N TYR A 215 10.24 -16.08 -37.35
CA TYR A 215 9.14 -15.62 -36.53
C TYR A 215 9.69 -14.96 -35.26
N TYR A 216 9.70 -13.64 -35.24
CA TYR A 216 10.26 -12.80 -34.20
C TYR A 216 9.26 -12.55 -33.08
N LEU A 217 9.70 -12.64 -31.82
CA LEU A 217 8.92 -12.14 -30.68
C LEU A 217 8.64 -10.65 -30.85
N SER A 218 7.37 -10.28 -30.73
CA SER A 218 6.87 -8.92 -30.91
C SER A 218 5.77 -8.64 -29.90
N TYR A 219 5.61 -7.38 -29.53
CA TYR A 219 4.47 -6.92 -28.76
C TYR A 219 3.31 -6.55 -29.70
N TYR A 220 2.12 -7.09 -29.44
CA TYR A 220 0.90 -6.77 -30.15
C TYR A 220 -0.02 -5.94 -29.26
N GLU A 221 -0.52 -4.85 -29.84
CA GLU A 221 -1.60 -4.04 -29.29
C GLU A 221 -2.68 -3.92 -30.38
N ASP A 222 -3.92 -4.26 -30.03
CA ASP A 222 -5.04 -4.18 -30.97
C ASP A 222 -5.25 -2.73 -31.45
N PRO A 223 -5.06 -2.45 -32.75
CA PRO A 223 -5.21 -1.10 -33.27
C PRO A 223 -6.67 -0.64 -33.34
N ASN A 224 -7.64 -1.56 -33.29
CA ASN A 224 -9.06 -1.25 -33.40
C ASN A 224 -9.87 -2.04 -32.35
N PRO A 225 -9.70 -1.74 -31.05
CA PRO A 225 -10.43 -2.44 -30.00
C PRO A 225 -11.93 -2.21 -30.18
N LYS A 226 -12.71 -3.29 -30.12
CA LYS A 226 -14.17 -3.19 -30.18
C LYS A 226 -14.69 -2.52 -28.92
N ALA A 227 -15.65 -1.60 -29.09
CA ALA A 227 -16.28 -0.92 -27.96
C ALA A 227 -16.93 -1.95 -27.00
N GLY A 228 -16.54 -1.89 -25.72
CA GLY A 228 -17.03 -2.80 -24.69
C GLY A 228 -16.26 -4.13 -24.56
N GLU A 229 -15.29 -4.41 -25.43
CA GLU A 229 -14.37 -5.55 -25.27
C GLU A 229 -13.03 -5.08 -24.66
N PRO A 230 -12.34 -5.94 -23.89
CA PRO A 230 -11.00 -5.62 -23.37
C PRO A 230 -10.01 -5.31 -24.50
N GLN A 231 -9.23 -4.24 -24.36
CA GLN A 231 -8.13 -3.96 -25.29
C GLN A 231 -7.09 -5.08 -25.17
N LYS A 232 -6.86 -5.77 -26.29
CA LYS A 232 -5.94 -6.90 -26.36
C LYS A 232 -4.49 -6.40 -26.49
N LYS A 233 -3.68 -6.75 -25.50
CA LYS A 233 -2.23 -6.45 -25.43
C LYS A 233 -1.47 -7.68 -24.96
N PHE A 234 -0.58 -8.22 -25.78
CA PHE A 234 0.16 -9.44 -25.45
C PHE A 234 1.36 -9.66 -26.36
N LEU A 235 2.22 -10.61 -26.01
CA LEU A 235 3.29 -11.04 -26.89
C LEU A 235 2.78 -12.01 -27.97
N VAL A 236 3.33 -11.86 -29.16
CA VAL A 236 3.09 -12.68 -30.34
C VAL A 236 4.42 -13.02 -31.01
N VAL A 237 4.38 -13.88 -32.02
CA VAL A 237 5.45 -13.95 -33.01
C VAL A 237 5.00 -13.37 -34.35
N THR A 238 5.90 -12.76 -35.12
CA THR A 238 5.61 -12.19 -36.44
C THR A 238 6.74 -12.39 -37.44
N THR A 239 6.41 -12.46 -38.72
CA THR A 239 7.39 -12.52 -39.83
C THR A 239 8.01 -11.17 -40.17
N ASP A 240 7.45 -10.07 -39.66
CA ASP A 240 7.94 -8.71 -39.89
C ASP A 240 9.08 -8.35 -38.91
N ASP A 241 10.33 -8.48 -39.36
CA ASP A 241 11.52 -8.16 -38.54
C ASP A 241 11.52 -6.71 -38.03
N SER A 242 10.87 -5.77 -38.73
CA SER A 242 10.78 -4.38 -38.27
C SER A 242 9.93 -4.20 -36.99
N LYS A 243 9.13 -5.23 -36.65
CA LYS A 243 8.31 -5.28 -35.44
C LYS A 243 8.93 -6.12 -34.33
N ALA A 244 10.06 -6.78 -34.58
CA ALA A 244 10.76 -7.56 -33.57
C ALA A 244 11.08 -6.69 -32.35
N GLU A 245 10.67 -7.16 -31.17
CA GLU A 245 10.97 -6.50 -29.92
C GLU A 245 12.43 -6.74 -29.52
N THR A 246 13.06 -5.74 -28.90
CA THR A 246 14.38 -5.90 -28.30
C THR A 246 14.21 -6.21 -26.83
N PHE A 247 14.86 -7.28 -26.38
CA PHE A 247 14.77 -7.76 -25.01
C PHE A 247 16.08 -7.63 -24.24
N TYR A 248 15.96 -7.32 -22.95
CA TYR A 248 17.03 -7.48 -21.97
C TYR A 248 16.71 -8.64 -21.04
N PHE A 249 17.75 -9.36 -20.62
CA PHE A 249 17.69 -10.34 -19.55
C PHE A 249 18.15 -9.71 -18.25
N ILE A 250 17.29 -9.70 -17.24
CA ILE A 250 17.53 -9.07 -15.94
C ILE A 250 17.49 -10.15 -14.87
N ASN A 251 18.31 -10.07 -13.82
CA ASN A 251 18.23 -10.99 -12.68
C ASN A 251 18.00 -10.22 -11.36
N ILE A 252 17.87 -10.96 -10.26
CA ILE A 252 17.62 -10.37 -8.93
C ILE A 252 18.79 -9.50 -8.43
N ASP A 253 20.02 -9.84 -8.80
CA ASP A 253 21.21 -9.09 -8.40
C ASP A 253 21.31 -7.78 -9.17
N ASP A 254 20.76 -7.69 -10.38
CA ASP A 254 20.66 -6.45 -11.15
C ASP A 254 19.78 -5.43 -10.44
N TYR A 255 18.63 -5.86 -9.90
CA TYR A 255 17.80 -5.01 -9.02
C TYR A 255 18.58 -4.51 -7.80
N ARG A 256 19.37 -5.39 -7.17
CA ARG A 256 20.21 -5.00 -6.01
C ARG A 256 21.31 -4.02 -6.42
N ASN A 257 21.93 -4.22 -7.58
CA ASN A 257 22.94 -3.34 -8.12
C ASN A 257 22.37 -1.96 -8.42
N VAL A 258 21.15 -1.87 -8.97
CA VAL A 258 20.43 -0.60 -9.15
C VAL A 258 20.25 0.10 -7.79
N ILE A 259 19.70 -0.58 -6.80
CA ILE A 259 19.50 0.00 -5.45
C ILE A 259 20.82 0.48 -4.83
N ASN A 260 21.89 -0.27 -5.01
CA ASN A 260 23.21 0.03 -4.43
C ASN A 260 23.94 1.18 -5.13
N SER A 261 23.77 1.31 -6.45
CA SER A 261 24.50 2.28 -7.26
C SER A 261 23.79 3.62 -7.47
N GLN A 262 22.48 3.69 -7.22
CA GLN A 262 21.69 4.85 -7.62
C GLN A 262 21.65 5.96 -6.56
N ASN A 263 21.74 7.20 -7.05
CA ASN A 263 21.35 8.43 -6.36
C ASN A 263 19.84 8.72 -6.51
N LYS A 264 19.13 7.87 -7.27
CA LYS A 264 17.68 7.92 -7.48
C LYS A 264 16.97 7.64 -6.17
N LYS A 265 15.85 8.33 -5.97
CA LYS A 265 15.24 8.43 -4.66
C LYS A 265 13.88 7.73 -4.59
N TYR A 266 13.31 7.28 -5.71
CA TYR A 266 12.10 6.46 -5.74
C TYR A 266 12.06 5.55 -6.98
N ILE A 267 12.28 4.24 -6.82
CA ILE A 267 12.36 3.28 -7.94
C ILE A 267 11.51 2.03 -7.70
N ASN A 268 10.95 1.47 -8.77
CA ASN A 268 10.22 0.20 -8.74
C ASN A 268 11.21 -0.98 -8.75
N VAL A 269 11.22 -1.75 -7.66
CA VAL A 269 12.11 -2.91 -7.47
C VAL A 269 11.30 -4.19 -7.27
N SER A 270 10.11 -4.24 -7.88
CA SER A 270 9.15 -5.33 -7.70
C SER A 270 9.64 -6.67 -8.21
N GLY A 271 10.68 -6.72 -9.05
CA GLY A 271 11.36 -7.98 -9.38
C GLY A 271 12.09 -8.64 -8.20
N LEU A 272 12.15 -7.99 -7.02
CA LEU A 272 12.56 -8.64 -5.77
C LEU A 272 11.41 -9.42 -5.09
N VAL A 273 10.17 -9.20 -5.54
CA VAL A 273 8.98 -9.95 -5.10
C VAL A 273 8.76 -11.09 -6.09
N GLN A 274 8.81 -12.32 -5.59
CA GLN A 274 8.53 -13.50 -6.41
C GLN A 274 7.02 -13.76 -6.43
N ASP A 275 6.50 -14.23 -7.56
CA ASP A 275 5.07 -14.58 -7.68
C ASP A 275 4.15 -13.42 -7.24
N ALA A 276 4.49 -12.21 -7.68
CA ALA A 276 3.86 -10.97 -7.24
C ALA A 276 2.39 -10.87 -7.67
N ARG A 277 2.02 -11.59 -8.73
CA ARG A 277 0.66 -11.64 -9.30
C ARG A 277 -0.03 -12.98 -9.06
N PHE A 278 0.49 -13.78 -8.12
CA PHE A 278 0.03 -15.14 -7.83
C PHE A 278 -0.15 -15.98 -9.11
N GLU A 279 0.83 -15.96 -10.00
CA GLU A 279 0.75 -16.62 -11.30
C GLU A 279 0.29 -18.07 -11.15
N ARG A 280 -0.64 -18.50 -12.01
CA ARG A 280 -1.19 -19.85 -11.89
C ARG A 280 -0.12 -20.88 -12.15
N ASN A 281 -0.13 -21.93 -11.36
CA ASN A 281 0.82 -23.03 -11.45
C ASN A 281 2.28 -22.56 -11.31
N ASN A 282 2.52 -21.46 -10.60
CA ASN A 282 3.87 -20.98 -10.32
C ASN A 282 4.70 -22.08 -9.64
N LYS A 283 5.88 -22.40 -10.19
CA LYS A 283 6.78 -23.46 -9.68
C LYS A 283 7.31 -23.18 -8.26
N GLY A 284 7.24 -21.92 -7.83
CA GLY A 284 7.55 -21.47 -6.48
C GLY A 284 6.48 -21.82 -5.44
N ILE A 285 5.31 -22.33 -5.87
CA ILE A 285 4.23 -22.80 -4.99
C ILE A 285 3.99 -24.30 -5.20
N LYS A 286 4.20 -25.06 -4.13
CA LYS A 286 4.16 -26.52 -4.04
C LYS A 286 3.09 -26.94 -3.06
N GLY A 287 2.24 -27.87 -3.50
CA GLY A 287 1.17 -28.41 -2.68
C GLY A 287 0.13 -27.35 -2.34
N THR A 288 -0.46 -27.45 -1.15
CA THR A 288 -1.62 -26.62 -0.77
C THR A 288 -1.31 -25.65 0.38
N LEU A 289 -0.03 -25.35 0.62
CA LEU A 289 0.42 -24.38 1.63
C LEU A 289 -0.07 -24.61 3.08
N TYR A 290 -0.12 -25.87 3.54
CA TYR A 290 -0.44 -26.20 4.94
C TYR A 290 0.75 -26.02 5.90
N GLY A 291 0.47 -25.93 7.19
CA GLY A 291 1.44 -25.76 8.27
C GLY A 291 1.76 -24.29 8.58
N ASP A 292 2.30 -24.06 9.77
CA ASP A 292 2.74 -22.73 10.19
C ASP A 292 3.97 -22.28 9.40
N TYR A 293 4.24 -20.97 9.39
CA TYR A 293 5.38 -20.37 8.71
C TYR A 293 6.70 -21.05 9.06
N GLY A 294 7.49 -21.40 8.03
CA GLY A 294 8.78 -22.06 8.21
C GLY A 294 8.72 -23.56 8.56
N THR A 295 7.53 -24.18 8.51
CA THR A 295 7.36 -25.62 8.81
C THR A 295 7.18 -26.47 7.53
N LYS A 296 5.96 -26.94 7.25
CA LYS A 296 5.64 -27.86 6.13
C LYS A 296 5.76 -27.18 4.76
N SER A 297 5.43 -25.89 4.69
CA SER A 297 5.41 -25.12 3.44
C SER A 297 6.64 -24.22 3.26
N LYS A 298 7.73 -24.49 4.01
CA LYS A 298 8.93 -23.63 4.08
C LYS A 298 9.65 -23.38 2.75
N ASP A 299 9.49 -24.29 1.78
CA ASP A 299 10.15 -24.23 0.47
C ASP A 299 9.33 -23.43 -0.56
N ASN A 300 8.20 -22.85 -0.14
CA ASN A 300 7.35 -22.01 -0.98
C ASN A 300 7.73 -20.54 -0.87
N VAL A 301 7.59 -19.81 -1.99
CA VAL A 301 7.85 -18.37 -2.06
C VAL A 301 6.83 -17.55 -1.26
N TRP A 302 5.61 -18.07 -1.14
CA TRP A 302 4.56 -17.55 -0.26
C TRP A 302 4.16 -18.58 0.78
N GLN A 303 4.00 -18.16 2.03
CA GLN A 303 3.65 -19.02 3.15
C GLN A 303 2.62 -18.37 4.06
N PHE A 304 1.66 -19.13 4.56
CA PHE A 304 0.78 -18.62 5.62
C PHE A 304 1.51 -18.56 6.96
N CYS A 305 1.20 -17.55 7.77
CA CYS A 305 1.72 -17.43 9.12
C CYS A 305 1.36 -18.66 9.97
N TYR A 306 0.09 -19.05 9.90
CA TYR A 306 -0.49 -20.16 10.66
C TYR A 306 -1.02 -21.23 9.72
N ASN A 307 -1.15 -22.46 10.22
CA ASN A 307 -1.81 -23.53 9.49
C ASN A 307 -3.22 -23.11 9.08
N ARG A 308 -3.42 -22.89 7.78
CA ARG A 308 -4.63 -22.28 7.21
C ARG A 308 -5.87 -23.16 7.34
N ASN A 309 -7.03 -22.51 7.30
CA ASN A 309 -8.31 -23.18 7.09
C ASN A 309 -8.55 -23.51 5.60
N GLU A 310 -9.54 -24.34 5.28
CA GLU A 310 -10.01 -24.60 3.91
C GLU A 310 -10.58 -23.35 3.23
N ASP A 311 -11.11 -22.39 4.00
CA ASP A 311 -11.61 -21.12 3.48
C ASP A 311 -10.52 -20.09 3.14
N THR A 312 -9.25 -20.45 3.28
CA THR A 312 -8.08 -19.58 3.12
C THR A 312 -7.08 -20.27 2.19
N TYR A 313 -6.65 -19.61 1.11
CA TYR A 313 -5.90 -20.29 0.05
C TYR A 313 -5.17 -19.34 -0.91
N VAL A 314 -4.22 -19.92 -1.64
CA VAL A 314 -3.62 -19.40 -2.88
C VAL A 314 -3.69 -20.57 -3.86
N PHE A 315 -4.34 -20.44 -5.02
CA PHE A 315 -4.51 -21.57 -5.94
C PHE A 315 -3.24 -21.84 -6.74
N PRO A 316 -2.46 -22.90 -6.43
CA PRO A 316 -1.32 -23.21 -7.27
C PRO A 316 -1.77 -24.00 -8.49
N ASN A 317 -2.63 -25.03 -8.34
CA ASN A 317 -2.86 -26.03 -9.38
C ASN A 317 -4.35 -26.24 -9.67
N LEU A 318 -5.00 -25.32 -10.39
CA LEU A 318 -6.41 -25.47 -10.84
C LEU A 318 -6.48 -25.75 -12.34
N GLN A 319 -7.19 -26.82 -12.73
CA GLN A 319 -7.34 -27.27 -14.13
C GLN A 319 -8.77 -27.11 -14.69
N GLU A 320 -9.76 -26.88 -13.83
CA GLU A 320 -11.15 -26.68 -14.24
C GLU A 320 -11.40 -25.20 -14.56
N ASN A 321 -12.27 -24.89 -15.53
CA ASN A 321 -12.69 -23.52 -15.88
C ASN A 321 -11.56 -22.61 -16.38
N VAL A 322 -10.77 -23.15 -17.32
CA VAL A 322 -9.52 -22.59 -17.83
C VAL A 322 -9.61 -21.11 -18.24
N GLN A 323 -10.75 -20.66 -18.80
CA GLN A 323 -10.97 -19.27 -19.23
C GLN A 323 -10.88 -18.25 -18.09
N GLU A 324 -11.31 -18.63 -16.88
CA GLU A 324 -11.41 -17.73 -15.72
C GLU A 324 -10.13 -17.74 -14.85
N LEU A 325 -9.15 -18.58 -15.20
CA LEU A 325 -7.87 -18.68 -14.49
C LEU A 325 -7.06 -17.38 -14.52
N ALA A 326 -7.30 -16.52 -15.52
CA ALA A 326 -6.72 -15.18 -15.63
C ALA A 326 -7.05 -14.28 -14.42
N TYR A 327 -8.10 -14.61 -13.64
CA TYR A 327 -8.64 -13.75 -12.57
C TYR A 327 -8.65 -14.37 -11.17
N MET A 328 -7.93 -15.47 -10.90
CA MET A 328 -7.75 -15.88 -9.49
C MET A 328 -6.89 -14.87 -8.71
N THR A 329 -7.06 -14.89 -7.40
CA THR A 329 -6.36 -14.05 -6.43
C THR A 329 -6.02 -14.89 -5.21
N ALA A 330 -5.14 -14.40 -4.34
CA ALA A 330 -4.99 -14.97 -3.02
C ALA A 330 -6.09 -14.46 -2.09
N TRP A 331 -6.50 -15.26 -1.09
CA TRP A 331 -7.45 -14.78 -0.10
C TRP A 331 -7.35 -15.43 1.28
N ILE A 332 -7.79 -14.69 2.29
CA ILE A 332 -8.04 -15.17 3.65
C ILE A 332 -9.55 -15.18 3.91
N GLY A 333 -10.08 -16.33 4.31
CA GLY A 333 -11.49 -16.48 4.66
C GLY A 333 -11.84 -16.06 6.09
N PRO A 334 -13.11 -16.23 6.49
CA PRO A 334 -13.60 -15.88 7.81
C PRO A 334 -12.79 -16.49 8.96
N LYS A 335 -12.46 -17.78 8.87
CA LYS A 335 -11.68 -18.49 9.91
C LYS A 335 -10.21 -18.12 9.83
N GLY A 336 -9.63 -18.08 8.63
CA GLY A 336 -8.21 -17.77 8.42
C GLY A 336 -7.29 -18.93 8.77
N ASP A 337 -7.23 -19.32 10.04
CA ASP A 337 -6.47 -20.47 10.53
C ASP A 337 -7.37 -21.68 10.79
N TYR A 338 -6.76 -22.86 10.90
CA TYR A 338 -7.44 -24.13 11.07
C TYR A 338 -8.44 -24.12 12.23
N ASN A 339 -8.13 -23.43 13.34
CA ASN A 339 -8.97 -23.34 14.53
C ASN A 339 -9.89 -22.10 14.54
N GLY A 340 -9.71 -21.15 13.62
CA GLY A 340 -10.47 -19.90 13.58
C GLY A 340 -10.24 -18.97 14.78
N GLN A 341 -9.02 -18.96 15.33
CA GLN A 341 -8.70 -18.24 16.57
C GLN A 341 -7.87 -16.98 16.32
N THR A 342 -6.97 -17.02 15.34
CA THR A 342 -5.99 -15.93 15.09
C THR A 342 -6.23 -15.16 13.80
N GLY A 343 -7.03 -15.73 12.88
CA GLY A 343 -7.03 -15.31 11.49
C GLY A 343 -5.74 -15.79 10.84
N ASN A 344 -5.37 -15.20 9.70
CA ASN A 344 -4.15 -15.58 8.99
C ASN A 344 -3.66 -14.48 8.07
N TYR A 345 -2.41 -14.60 7.63
CA TYR A 345 -1.82 -13.73 6.63
C TYR A 345 -0.76 -14.48 5.86
N LEU A 346 -0.68 -14.17 4.57
CA LEU A 346 0.33 -14.71 3.66
C LEU A 346 1.61 -13.87 3.79
N ILE A 347 2.76 -14.52 3.72
CA ILE A 347 4.08 -13.94 3.99
C ILE A 347 5.02 -14.31 2.86
N GLN A 348 5.78 -13.33 2.37
CA GLN A 348 7.00 -13.53 1.61
C GLN A 348 8.17 -12.87 2.32
N LYS A 349 9.32 -13.55 2.33
CA LYS A 349 10.57 -13.07 2.92
C LYS A 349 11.51 -12.62 1.81
N ILE A 350 12.00 -11.38 1.90
CA ILE A 350 12.97 -10.78 0.98
C ILE A 350 14.24 -10.46 1.78
N THR A 351 15.40 -10.87 1.28
CA THR A 351 16.70 -10.70 1.95
C THR A 351 17.71 -9.99 1.07
N GLY A 352 18.77 -9.46 1.68
CA GLY A 352 19.83 -8.78 0.96
C GLY A 352 19.42 -7.38 0.50
N LEU A 353 18.52 -6.73 1.25
CA LEU A 353 18.06 -5.37 0.96
C LEU A 353 19.06 -4.35 1.50
N LYS A 354 19.32 -3.29 0.73
CA LYS A 354 20.05 -2.12 1.22
C LYS A 354 19.20 -1.44 2.30
N PRO A 355 19.77 -1.01 3.44
CA PRO A 355 19.03 -0.22 4.40
C PRO A 355 18.43 1.04 3.77
N GLY A 356 17.24 1.41 4.24
CA GLY A 356 16.49 2.54 3.71
C GLY A 356 14.99 2.32 3.75
N LEU A 357 14.25 3.26 3.19
CA LEU A 357 12.81 3.28 3.20
C LEU A 357 12.27 2.48 2.01
N TYR A 358 11.36 1.56 2.28
CA TYR A 358 10.67 0.76 1.28
C TYR A 358 9.16 1.00 1.35
N ARG A 359 8.48 0.91 0.21
CA ARG A 359 7.01 0.90 0.12
C ARG A 359 6.57 -0.43 -0.49
N VAL A 360 5.62 -1.07 0.17
CA VAL A 360 4.90 -2.22 -0.36
C VAL A 360 3.53 -1.76 -0.81
N ASN A 361 3.17 -2.08 -2.04
CA ASN A 361 1.81 -1.91 -2.56
C ASN A 361 1.18 -3.27 -2.81
N CYS A 362 -0.14 -3.32 -2.70
CA CYS A 362 -0.94 -4.51 -2.96
C CYS A 362 -2.36 -4.09 -3.34
N GLN A 363 -2.86 -4.61 -4.46
CA GLN A 363 -4.29 -4.52 -4.74
C GLN A 363 -5.03 -5.48 -3.83
N GLY A 364 -6.00 -4.98 -3.08
CA GLY A 364 -6.75 -5.81 -2.16
C GLY A 364 -7.94 -5.12 -1.54
N PHE A 365 -8.96 -5.89 -1.21
CA PHE A 365 -10.12 -5.37 -0.50
C PHE A 365 -10.72 -6.37 0.48
N TYR A 366 -11.47 -5.83 1.43
CA TYR A 366 -12.34 -6.58 2.32
C TYR A 366 -13.75 -6.73 1.73
N PHE A 367 -14.30 -7.94 1.83
CA PHE A 367 -15.65 -8.27 1.39
C PHE A 367 -16.39 -9.13 2.42
N ASN A 368 -17.55 -8.67 2.91
CA ASN A 368 -18.47 -9.50 3.68
C ASN A 368 -19.71 -9.84 2.85
N PRO A 369 -19.93 -11.12 2.50
CA PRO A 369 -21.08 -11.50 1.68
C PRO A 369 -22.44 -11.33 2.38
N ASN A 370 -22.46 -11.25 3.71
CA ASN A 370 -23.69 -11.17 4.48
C ASN A 370 -24.07 -9.73 4.85
N ASN A 371 -23.15 -8.78 4.70
CA ASN A 371 -23.37 -7.39 5.10
C ASN A 371 -22.56 -6.43 4.22
N LYS A 372 -23.25 -5.76 3.28
CA LYS A 372 -22.67 -4.73 2.39
C LYS A 372 -22.14 -3.51 3.14
N ASN A 373 -22.64 -3.25 4.35
CA ASN A 373 -22.27 -2.10 5.19
C ASN A 373 -21.40 -2.51 6.37
N ASP A 374 -20.70 -3.64 6.27
CA ASP A 374 -19.81 -4.09 7.33
C ASP A 374 -18.64 -3.12 7.53
N LYS A 375 -18.49 -2.65 8.76
CA LYS A 375 -17.43 -1.72 9.17
C LYS A 375 -16.32 -2.42 9.94
N ASP A 376 -16.45 -3.70 10.24
CA ASP A 376 -15.47 -4.45 11.02
C ASP A 376 -14.42 -5.12 10.12
N ASN A 377 -13.78 -4.27 9.32
CA ASN A 377 -12.74 -4.67 8.41
C ASN A 377 -11.44 -4.93 9.19
N THR A 378 -11.12 -6.21 9.37
CA THR A 378 -9.90 -6.66 10.05
C THR A 378 -8.78 -7.08 9.10
N SER A 379 -8.92 -6.74 7.81
CA SER A 379 -7.95 -7.08 6.77
C SER A 379 -6.85 -6.03 6.64
N PHE A 380 -5.66 -6.46 6.24
CA PHE A 380 -4.49 -5.58 6.21
C PHE A 380 -3.45 -6.03 5.18
N VAL A 381 -2.65 -5.07 4.71
CA VAL A 381 -1.33 -5.29 4.10
C VAL A 381 -0.26 -4.88 5.11
N PHE A 382 0.85 -5.62 5.21
CA PHE A 382 1.92 -5.34 6.16
C PHE A 382 3.31 -5.43 5.55
N ALA A 383 4.25 -4.76 6.22
CA ALA A 383 5.68 -4.86 5.94
C ALA A 383 6.48 -4.71 7.24
N SER A 384 7.33 -5.69 7.58
CA SER A 384 8.07 -5.72 8.85
C SER A 384 9.39 -6.50 8.74
N GLN A 385 10.39 -6.15 9.57
CA GLN A 385 11.62 -6.95 9.70
C GLN A 385 11.45 -8.17 10.61
N ASP A 386 10.32 -8.29 11.32
CA ASP A 386 9.93 -9.45 12.11
C ASP A 386 8.50 -9.85 11.75
N TYR A 387 8.34 -11.01 11.12
CA TYR A 387 7.04 -11.52 10.68
C TYR A 387 6.04 -11.72 11.83
N LYS A 388 6.49 -11.79 13.09
CA LYS A 388 5.60 -11.88 14.26
C LYS A 388 5.14 -10.52 14.77
N LYS A 389 5.80 -9.43 14.34
CA LYS A 389 5.56 -8.05 14.77
C LYS A 389 5.13 -7.20 13.58
N ILE A 390 3.90 -7.43 13.14
CA ILE A 390 3.30 -6.79 11.96
C ILE A 390 2.50 -5.52 12.31
N SER A 391 2.91 -4.77 13.33
CA SER A 391 2.22 -3.53 13.72
C SER A 391 2.31 -2.44 12.65
N ASN A 392 3.29 -2.51 11.76
CA ASN A 392 3.42 -1.67 10.58
C ASN A 392 2.57 -2.25 9.43
N GLN A 393 1.30 -1.84 9.41
CA GLN A 393 0.29 -2.34 8.49
C GLN A 393 -0.69 -1.23 8.09
N THR A 394 -1.39 -1.44 6.98
CA THR A 394 -2.50 -0.60 6.50
C THR A 394 -3.73 -1.48 6.32
N THR A 395 -4.89 -1.00 6.75
CA THR A 395 -6.16 -1.70 6.52
C THR A 395 -6.45 -1.76 5.03
N LEU A 396 -6.84 -2.94 4.49
CA LEU A 396 -7.25 -2.98 3.07
C LEU A 396 -8.53 -2.17 2.89
N LYS A 397 -8.70 -1.54 1.74
CA LYS A 397 -9.95 -0.85 1.39
C LYS A 397 -11.16 -1.79 1.53
N THR A 398 -12.28 -1.26 1.99
CA THR A 398 -13.56 -1.98 1.91
C THR A 398 -14.09 -1.89 0.49
N ILE A 399 -14.62 -2.99 -0.02
CA ILE A 399 -15.20 -3.05 -1.37
C ILE A 399 -16.32 -2.01 -1.55
N GLU A 400 -16.36 -1.35 -2.71
CA GLU A 400 -17.40 -0.38 -3.06
C GLU A 400 -18.74 -1.06 -3.34
N SER A 401 -19.83 -0.30 -3.26
CA SER A 401 -21.18 -0.83 -3.39
C SER A 401 -21.46 -1.54 -4.73
N ALA A 402 -20.96 -1.00 -5.85
CA ALA A 402 -21.16 -1.60 -7.17
C ALA A 402 -20.38 -2.91 -7.33
N ASP A 403 -19.13 -2.92 -6.85
CA ASP A 403 -18.25 -4.09 -6.92
C ASP A 403 -18.73 -5.18 -5.93
N TRP A 404 -19.33 -4.82 -4.80
CA TRP A 404 -19.98 -5.78 -3.89
C TRP A 404 -21.12 -6.55 -4.56
N ASP A 405 -21.93 -5.86 -5.36
CA ASP A 405 -23.01 -6.50 -6.12
C ASP A 405 -22.44 -7.44 -7.20
N MET A 406 -21.30 -7.08 -7.81
CA MET A 406 -20.56 -7.97 -8.72
C MET A 406 -20.00 -9.21 -8.00
N MET A 407 -19.48 -9.06 -6.78
CA MET A 407 -18.99 -10.20 -5.99
C MET A 407 -20.09 -11.25 -5.75
N GLN A 408 -21.33 -10.81 -5.49
CA GLN A 408 -22.49 -11.69 -5.29
C GLN A 408 -22.98 -12.35 -6.58
N ASN A 409 -22.99 -11.60 -7.69
CA ASN A 409 -23.63 -12.00 -8.93
C ASN A 409 -22.58 -12.44 -9.96
N MET A 410 -22.53 -13.72 -10.28
CA MET A 410 -21.73 -14.21 -11.42
C MET A 410 -22.61 -15.05 -12.33
N THR A 411 -22.58 -14.74 -13.62
CA THR A 411 -23.00 -15.60 -14.72
C THR A 411 -21.74 -16.17 -15.35
N THR A 412 -21.51 -17.48 -15.23
CA THR A 412 -20.43 -18.17 -15.93
C THR A 412 -20.89 -18.59 -17.32
N GLU A 413 -19.99 -18.62 -18.29
CA GLU A 413 -20.28 -19.22 -19.60
C GLU A 413 -20.45 -20.75 -19.50
N ASP A 414 -19.83 -21.40 -18.49
CA ASP A 414 -20.04 -22.81 -18.16
C ASP A 414 -21.20 -22.98 -17.16
N PRO A 415 -22.30 -23.67 -17.50
CA PRO A 415 -23.40 -24.00 -16.61
C PRO A 415 -23.00 -24.81 -15.34
N ASN A 416 -21.81 -25.42 -15.34
CA ASN A 416 -21.23 -26.19 -14.23
C ASN A 416 -20.04 -25.46 -13.55
N GLY A 417 -19.80 -24.20 -13.93
CA GLY A 417 -18.48 -23.57 -13.94
C GLY A 417 -17.79 -23.29 -12.60
N PHE A 418 -18.42 -23.43 -11.43
CA PHE A 418 -17.69 -23.40 -10.16
C PHE A 418 -18.35 -24.29 -9.11
N LYS A 419 -17.66 -25.36 -8.69
CA LYS A 419 -18.16 -26.31 -7.68
C LYS A 419 -18.24 -25.69 -6.27
N THR A 420 -17.54 -24.59 -6.00
CA THR A 420 -17.51 -23.94 -4.67
C THR A 420 -17.68 -22.41 -4.77
N ILE A 421 -18.44 -21.85 -3.82
CA ILE A 421 -18.73 -20.41 -3.75
C ILE A 421 -17.47 -19.56 -3.51
N VAL A 422 -16.46 -20.12 -2.84
CA VAL A 422 -15.22 -19.41 -2.50
C VAL A 422 -14.39 -19.15 -3.77
N ILE A 423 -14.33 -20.11 -4.70
CA ILE A 423 -13.65 -19.93 -6.00
C ILE A 423 -14.35 -18.84 -6.81
N LYS A 424 -15.69 -18.81 -6.80
CA LYS A 424 -16.47 -17.74 -7.46
C LYS A 424 -16.07 -16.35 -6.94
N TYR A 425 -15.99 -16.17 -5.62
CA TYR A 425 -15.56 -14.88 -5.06
C TYR A 425 -14.12 -14.51 -5.43
N CYS A 426 -13.23 -15.50 -5.45
CA CYS A 426 -11.84 -15.33 -5.86
C CYS A 426 -11.72 -14.80 -7.32
N VAL A 427 -12.46 -15.40 -8.26
CA VAL A 427 -12.51 -14.96 -9.67
C VAL A 427 -13.07 -13.55 -9.79
N ASN A 428 -14.18 -13.26 -9.11
CA ASN A 428 -14.81 -11.94 -9.15
C ASN A 428 -13.87 -10.86 -8.61
N ALA A 429 -13.10 -11.17 -7.56
CA ALA A 429 -12.09 -10.26 -7.06
C ALA A 429 -11.01 -9.95 -8.11
N GLY A 430 -10.50 -10.95 -8.83
CA GLY A 430 -9.52 -10.68 -9.90
C GLY A 430 -10.13 -9.93 -11.09
N LYS A 431 -11.39 -10.18 -11.45
CA LYS A 431 -12.10 -9.38 -12.47
C LYS A 431 -12.23 -7.92 -12.03
N ILE A 432 -12.47 -7.66 -10.75
CA ILE A 432 -12.50 -6.31 -10.21
C ILE A 432 -11.11 -5.67 -10.26
N PHE A 433 -10.05 -6.38 -9.85
CA PHE A 433 -8.68 -5.87 -9.89
C PHE A 433 -8.19 -5.55 -11.30
N ALA A 434 -8.54 -6.40 -12.27
CA ALA A 434 -8.19 -6.26 -13.68
C ALA A 434 -9.18 -5.38 -14.46
N GLU A 435 -10.26 -4.90 -13.83
CA GLU A 435 -11.40 -4.25 -14.50
C GLU A 435 -11.90 -5.04 -15.71
N SER A 436 -11.97 -6.37 -15.54
CA SER A 436 -12.32 -7.34 -16.58
C SER A 436 -11.41 -7.35 -17.81
N ASN A 437 -10.21 -6.75 -17.73
CA ASN A 437 -9.18 -6.81 -18.76
C ASN A 437 -7.95 -7.60 -18.29
N PRO A 438 -7.80 -8.89 -18.66
CA PRO A 438 -6.71 -9.73 -18.21
C PRO A 438 -5.39 -9.45 -18.96
N TYR A 439 -5.43 -8.56 -19.95
CA TYR A 439 -4.28 -8.16 -20.79
C TYR A 439 -3.61 -6.88 -20.28
N GLU A 440 -4.29 -6.13 -19.43
CA GLU A 440 -3.80 -4.84 -18.97
C GLU A 440 -3.07 -4.98 -17.64
N ASP A 441 -1.94 -4.31 -17.55
CA ASP A 441 -1.30 -4.00 -16.29
C ASP A 441 -1.24 -2.48 -16.14
N LYS A 442 -2.12 -1.96 -15.28
CA LYS A 442 -2.22 -0.53 -14.99
C LYS A 442 -1.14 -0.13 -14.00
N ASP A 443 -0.65 1.10 -14.12
CA ASP A 443 0.24 1.67 -13.11
C ASP A 443 -0.45 1.73 -11.74
N VAL A 444 0.34 1.64 -10.67
CA VAL A 444 -0.13 1.59 -9.28
C VAL A 444 -1.15 2.68 -8.92
N ASP A 445 -0.97 3.90 -9.42
CA ASP A 445 -1.83 5.06 -9.14
C ASP A 445 -3.19 5.00 -9.84
N HIS A 446 -3.33 4.12 -10.85
CA HIS A 446 -4.55 3.95 -11.64
C HIS A 446 -5.27 2.63 -11.33
N ARG A 447 -4.76 1.83 -10.38
CA ARG A 447 -5.34 0.56 -9.97
C ARG A 447 -6.49 0.76 -8.98
N LYS A 448 -7.59 0.04 -9.19
CA LYS A 448 -8.64 -0.12 -8.18
C LYS A 448 -8.08 -0.83 -6.94
N TYR A 449 -8.52 -0.38 -5.76
CA TYR A 449 -8.20 -0.98 -4.46
C TYR A 449 -6.70 -1.14 -4.16
N ASP A 450 -5.84 -0.25 -4.65
CA ASP A 450 -4.43 -0.24 -4.25
C ASP A 450 -4.28 0.20 -2.79
N ASN A 451 -3.51 -0.56 -2.01
CA ASN A 451 -3.20 -0.28 -0.61
C ASN A 451 -1.68 -0.26 -0.45
N SER A 452 -1.17 0.59 0.44
CA SER A 452 0.27 0.67 0.62
C SER A 452 0.70 0.85 2.07
N VAL A 453 1.89 0.33 2.37
CA VAL A 453 2.55 0.44 3.66
C VAL A 453 4.03 0.72 3.45
N ALA A 454 4.56 1.71 4.16
CA ALA A 454 5.97 2.06 4.11
C ALA A 454 6.70 1.52 5.35
N VAL A 455 7.95 1.10 5.19
CA VAL A 455 8.78 0.51 6.24
C VAL A 455 10.22 0.96 6.10
N LEU A 456 10.82 1.39 7.21
CA LEU A 456 12.25 1.62 7.27
C LEU A 456 12.93 0.27 7.52
N VAL A 457 13.78 -0.17 6.59
CA VAL A 457 14.57 -1.41 6.70
C VAL A 457 15.95 -1.04 7.21
N GLU A 458 16.33 -1.63 8.34
CA GLU A 458 17.68 -1.54 8.90
C GLU A 458 18.51 -2.78 8.54
N ALA A 459 19.82 -2.70 8.70
CA ALA A 459 20.67 -3.88 8.57
C ALA A 459 20.30 -4.92 9.63
N ASP A 460 20.29 -6.20 9.24
CA ASP A 460 20.08 -7.27 10.21
C ASP A 460 21.22 -7.24 11.24
N LYS A 461 20.91 -7.48 12.53
CA LYS A 461 21.86 -7.30 13.65
C LYS A 461 23.23 -7.95 13.46
N ASP A 462 23.27 -9.11 12.81
CA ASP A 462 24.48 -9.91 12.56
C ASP A 462 24.90 -9.93 11.08
N SER A 463 24.41 -8.96 10.29
CA SER A 463 24.67 -8.87 8.85
C SER A 463 26.12 -8.50 8.57
N LYS A 464 26.90 -9.43 8.00
CA LYS A 464 28.27 -9.15 7.55
C LYS A 464 28.33 -8.20 6.35
N THR A 465 27.25 -8.13 5.58
CA THR A 465 27.15 -7.31 4.36
C THR A 465 26.42 -6.00 4.60
N GLY A 466 25.93 -5.73 5.82
CA GLY A 466 25.15 -4.53 6.14
C GLY A 466 23.77 -4.50 5.48
N THR A 467 23.26 -5.64 5.04
CA THR A 467 21.94 -5.78 4.41
C THR A 467 20.85 -6.15 5.41
N GLY A 468 19.60 -5.80 5.09
CA GLY A 468 18.41 -6.08 5.87
C GLY A 468 17.52 -7.17 5.26
N THR A 469 16.65 -7.72 6.10
CA THR A 469 15.54 -8.61 5.74
C THR A 469 14.21 -7.90 5.88
N LEU A 470 13.30 -8.13 4.94
CA LEU A 470 11.92 -7.64 4.96
C LEU A 470 10.92 -8.79 4.76
N TYR A 471 9.89 -8.83 5.60
CA TYR A 471 8.71 -9.67 5.42
C TYR A 471 7.55 -8.80 4.96
N ILE A 472 6.91 -9.23 3.88
CA ILE A 472 5.75 -8.53 3.29
C ILE A 472 4.57 -9.49 3.18
N GLY A 473 3.37 -8.94 3.10
CA GLY A 473 2.20 -9.70 2.72
C GLY A 473 0.88 -9.05 3.12
N ALA A 474 -0.20 -9.83 3.04
CA ALA A 474 -1.54 -9.39 3.37
C ALA A 474 -2.33 -10.49 4.06
N GLY A 475 -3.35 -10.09 4.80
CA GLY A 475 -4.25 -11.03 5.42
C GLY A 475 -5.36 -10.39 6.22
N LYS A 476 -5.87 -11.15 7.20
CA LYS A 476 -7.03 -10.79 8.00
C LYS A 476 -6.93 -11.39 9.39
N ARG A 477 -7.27 -10.60 10.41
CA ARG A 477 -7.42 -11.09 11.80
C ARG A 477 -8.78 -11.75 11.97
N THR A 478 -8.91 -12.65 12.95
CA THR A 478 -10.20 -13.28 13.29
C THR A 478 -11.30 -12.25 13.41
N ASN A 479 -12.40 -12.48 12.71
CA ASN A 479 -13.63 -11.71 12.88
C ASN A 479 -14.85 -12.54 12.47
N GLU A 480 -16.05 -12.12 12.87
CA GLU A 480 -17.32 -12.69 12.45
C GLU A 480 -17.55 -12.49 10.94
N GLY A 481 -17.10 -13.45 10.14
CA GLY A 481 -17.28 -13.43 8.69
C GLY A 481 -16.19 -12.67 7.94
N GLY A 482 -16.53 -12.28 6.71
CA GLY A 482 -15.65 -11.51 5.82
C GLY A 482 -14.51 -12.29 5.17
N TYR A 483 -14.07 -11.79 4.02
CA TYR A 483 -12.95 -12.29 3.24
C TYR A 483 -12.00 -11.11 2.94
N ALA A 484 -10.71 -11.40 2.86
CA ALA A 484 -9.71 -10.48 2.32
C ALA A 484 -9.17 -11.08 1.02
N PHE A 485 -9.36 -10.39 -0.10
CA PHE A 485 -8.80 -10.78 -1.40
C PHE A 485 -7.65 -9.84 -1.74
N PHE A 486 -6.58 -10.37 -2.33
CA PHE A 486 -5.41 -9.56 -2.69
C PHE A 486 -4.58 -10.18 -3.82
N ASP A 487 -3.93 -9.29 -4.57
CA ASP A 487 -3.08 -9.59 -5.72
C ASP A 487 -2.09 -8.43 -6.01
N ASN A 488 -1.25 -8.60 -7.03
CA ASN A 488 -0.39 -7.58 -7.64
C ASN A 488 0.47 -6.83 -6.61
N PHE A 489 1.26 -7.59 -5.83
CA PHE A 489 2.24 -7.02 -4.91
C PHE A 489 3.33 -6.26 -5.64
N GLN A 490 3.75 -5.13 -5.09
CA GLN A 490 4.87 -4.35 -5.61
C GLN A 490 5.76 -3.87 -4.48
N LEU A 491 7.04 -3.69 -4.81
CA LEU A 491 8.04 -3.18 -3.88
C LEU A 491 8.77 -2.00 -4.51
N PHE A 492 8.84 -0.91 -3.78
CA PHE A 492 9.58 0.28 -4.18
C PHE A 492 10.65 0.62 -3.15
N TYR A 493 11.82 1.05 -3.62
CA TYR A 493 12.87 1.62 -2.79
C TYR A 493 12.81 3.14 -2.86
N MET A 494 12.74 3.80 -1.71
CA MET A 494 12.55 5.25 -1.56
C MET A 494 13.81 5.96 -1.02
N GLY A 495 14.97 5.30 -1.09
CA GLY A 495 16.24 5.81 -0.59
C GLY A 495 16.39 5.73 0.93
N ASP A 496 17.50 6.26 1.42
CA ASP A 496 17.88 6.29 2.84
C ASP A 496 17.81 7.69 3.46
N LYS A 497 17.47 8.70 2.65
CA LYS A 497 17.35 10.09 3.12
C LYS A 497 16.17 10.19 4.07
N GLN A 498 16.34 11.00 5.11
CA GLN A 498 15.31 11.27 6.10
C GLN A 498 15.15 12.78 6.31
N TRP A 499 14.04 13.15 6.93
CA TRP A 499 13.68 14.51 7.31
C TRP A 499 13.58 14.64 8.83
N TYR A 500 13.77 15.84 9.37
CA TYR A 500 13.79 16.08 10.80
C TYR A 500 13.10 17.40 11.18
N LEU A 501 12.27 17.34 12.22
CA LEU A 501 11.65 18.50 12.86
C LEU A 501 11.75 18.33 14.37
N ASP A 502 12.25 19.36 15.04
CA ASP A 502 12.49 19.34 16.47
C ASP A 502 11.62 20.34 17.21
N ALA A 503 10.68 19.83 18.01
CA ALA A 503 9.82 20.66 18.84
C ALA A 503 10.59 21.46 19.90
N THR A 504 11.84 21.10 20.24
CA THR A 504 12.64 21.87 21.21
C THR A 504 13.75 22.68 20.56
N ASN A 505 13.80 22.76 19.23
CA ASN A 505 14.73 23.66 18.56
C ASN A 505 14.32 25.10 18.81
N THR A 506 15.22 25.94 19.32
CA THR A 506 14.96 27.35 19.61
C THR A 506 15.37 28.30 18.48
N SER A 507 16.03 27.77 17.43
CA SER A 507 16.44 28.57 16.28
C SER A 507 15.32 28.66 15.25
N LYS A 508 15.02 29.88 14.80
CA LYS A 508 14.13 30.13 13.65
C LYS A 508 14.89 30.24 12.32
N ASP A 509 16.21 30.13 12.36
CA ASP A 509 17.04 30.22 11.17
C ASP A 509 16.85 29.00 10.27
N GLU A 510 17.29 29.12 9.03
CA GLU A 510 17.30 27.99 8.09
C GLU A 510 18.13 26.83 8.64
N PHE A 511 17.66 25.61 8.36
CA PHE A 511 18.28 24.40 8.84
C PHE A 511 19.78 24.30 8.55
N THR A 512 20.55 23.92 9.55
CA THR A 512 21.97 23.64 9.44
C THR A 512 22.37 22.44 10.28
N THR A 513 23.52 21.87 9.97
CA THR A 513 24.12 20.78 10.75
C THR A 513 25.53 21.17 11.19
N THR A 514 25.82 21.03 12.47
CA THR A 514 27.15 21.32 13.04
C THR A 514 27.84 20.04 13.46
N LYS A 515 29.10 19.85 13.08
CA LYS A 515 29.89 18.69 13.48
C LYS A 515 30.08 18.69 15.00
N ASN A 516 29.89 17.54 15.64
CA ASN A 516 30.17 17.39 17.07
C ASN A 516 31.68 17.34 17.32
N ASP A 517 32.12 17.86 18.47
CA ASP A 517 33.54 17.86 18.84
C ASP A 517 34.06 16.45 19.20
N ASP A 518 33.21 15.63 19.82
CA ASP A 518 33.60 14.34 20.41
C ASP A 518 33.34 13.11 19.52
N ASP A 519 32.71 13.29 18.36
CA ASP A 519 32.40 12.19 17.45
C ASP A 519 32.34 12.59 15.96
N THR A 520 31.96 11.65 15.10
CA THR A 520 31.87 11.87 13.64
C THR A 520 30.48 12.35 13.19
N TYR A 521 29.55 12.53 14.12
CA TYR A 521 28.17 12.89 13.82
C TYR A 521 27.97 14.40 13.85
N TYR A 522 26.82 14.81 13.34
CA TYR A 522 26.42 16.20 13.28
C TYR A 522 25.12 16.41 14.07
N THR A 523 25.00 17.57 14.70
CA THR A 523 23.78 17.99 15.39
C THR A 523 22.99 18.94 14.49
N PRO A 524 21.71 18.67 14.21
CA PRO A 524 20.84 19.57 13.44
C PRO A 524 20.31 20.74 14.30
N SER A 525 20.08 21.89 13.67
CA SER A 525 19.46 23.08 14.26
C SER A 525 18.70 23.87 13.19
N GLY A 526 17.70 24.66 13.59
CA GLY A 526 16.88 25.45 12.67
C GLY A 526 15.71 24.68 12.04
N ILE A 527 15.02 25.31 11.11
CA ILE A 527 13.84 24.75 10.43
C ILE A 527 14.20 24.45 8.98
N ASN A 528 13.91 23.22 8.54
CA ASN A 528 14.14 22.85 7.15
C ASN A 528 12.88 23.13 6.32
N HIS A 529 12.98 24.09 5.42
CA HIS A 529 11.88 24.49 4.56
C HIS A 529 11.82 23.73 3.23
N ASN A 530 12.70 22.75 3.03
CA ASN A 530 12.88 22.07 1.74
C ASN A 530 13.13 23.03 0.58
N LYS A 531 13.91 24.09 0.84
CA LYS A 531 14.31 25.09 -0.15
C LYS A 531 15.70 24.77 -0.71
N GLY A 532 15.95 25.18 -1.94
CA GLY A 532 17.26 25.06 -2.59
C GLY A 532 17.18 24.53 -4.02
N THR A 533 18.32 24.13 -4.57
CA THR A 533 18.46 23.66 -5.95
C THR A 533 18.08 22.19 -6.17
N ASP A 534 18.07 21.37 -5.11
CA ASP A 534 17.63 19.96 -5.12
C ASP A 534 16.72 19.65 -3.90
N PRO A 535 15.50 20.21 -3.86
CA PRO A 535 14.55 19.89 -2.80
C PRO A 535 14.13 18.42 -2.88
N TYR A 536 13.73 17.85 -1.76
CA TYR A 536 13.26 16.48 -1.70
C TYR A 536 11.86 16.41 -2.32
N LYS A 537 11.76 15.80 -3.49
CA LYS A 537 10.51 15.62 -4.27
C LYS A 537 9.97 14.19 -4.21
N TYR A 538 10.41 13.43 -3.24
CA TYR A 538 10.16 12.00 -3.10
C TYR A 538 9.91 11.66 -1.63
N PRO A 539 9.28 10.50 -1.34
CA PRO A 539 8.89 10.15 0.01
C PRO A 539 10.11 9.80 0.86
N VAL A 540 10.16 10.29 2.09
CA VAL A 540 11.22 9.99 3.06
C VAL A 540 10.64 9.61 4.42
N THR A 541 11.50 9.17 5.33
CA THR A 541 11.16 9.05 6.75
C THR A 541 11.21 10.44 7.39
N TYR A 542 10.09 10.92 7.92
CA TYR A 542 10.02 12.17 8.66
C TYR A 542 10.09 11.89 10.17
N ASN A 543 11.23 12.23 10.76
CA ASN A 543 11.46 12.20 12.21
C ASN A 543 10.91 13.46 12.88
N ILE A 544 9.81 13.31 13.63
CA ILE A 544 9.21 14.37 14.43
C ILE A 544 9.63 14.17 15.88
N ARG A 545 10.56 15.00 16.36
CA ARG A 545 10.96 14.98 17.76
C ARG A 545 9.93 15.73 18.61
N ARG A 546 9.03 14.98 19.25
CA ARG A 546 7.95 15.51 20.08
C ARG A 546 7.56 14.52 21.16
N TYR A 547 7.40 15.00 22.39
CA TYR A 547 6.83 14.22 23.49
C TYR A 547 5.31 14.35 23.50
N PHE A 548 4.59 13.24 23.62
CA PHE A 548 3.15 13.20 23.88
C PHE A 548 2.85 12.38 25.13
N HIS A 549 1.90 12.86 25.94
CA HIS A 549 1.31 12.04 26.99
C HIS A 549 0.36 11.02 26.34
N VAL A 550 0.77 9.75 26.29
CA VAL A 550 -0.01 8.70 25.62
C VAL A 550 -1.42 8.60 26.22
N ASN A 551 -2.44 8.52 25.36
CA ASN A 551 -3.86 8.55 25.72
C ASN A 551 -4.35 9.88 26.34
N LYS A 552 -3.62 10.97 26.16
CA LYS A 552 -4.05 12.33 26.53
C LYS A 552 -4.09 13.23 25.30
N TRP A 553 -4.97 14.22 25.34
CA TRP A 553 -5.07 15.22 24.29
C TRP A 553 -3.94 16.23 24.41
N GLU A 554 -3.29 16.51 23.28
CA GLU A 554 -2.18 17.45 23.12
C GLU A 554 -2.40 18.25 21.83
N SER A 555 -1.92 19.49 21.78
CA SER A 555 -1.90 20.28 20.54
C SER A 555 -0.87 19.72 19.56
N LEU A 556 -1.19 19.76 18.27
CA LEU A 556 -0.31 19.38 17.17
C LEU A 556 -0.50 20.35 15.99
N ILE A 557 0.61 20.82 15.44
CA ILE A 557 0.68 21.47 14.14
C ILE A 557 1.93 20.99 13.41
N LEU A 558 1.80 20.69 12.12
CA LEU A 558 2.89 20.16 11.29
C LEU A 558 3.04 21.00 10.01
N PRO A 559 4.25 21.14 9.47
CA PRO A 559 4.46 21.81 8.18
C PRO A 559 4.06 20.92 7.00
N CYS A 560 3.78 19.62 7.22
CA CYS A 560 3.46 18.64 6.20
C CYS A 560 2.03 18.10 6.35
N THR A 561 1.46 17.67 5.23
CA THR A 561 0.21 16.90 5.18
C THR A 561 0.52 15.43 5.41
N LEU A 562 -0.26 14.75 6.25
CA LEU A 562 -0.19 13.31 6.49
C LEU A 562 -1.51 12.66 6.11
N THR A 563 -1.46 11.52 5.40
CA THR A 563 -2.66 10.72 5.14
C THR A 563 -3.20 10.10 6.44
N GLY A 564 -4.47 9.73 6.44
CA GLY A 564 -5.08 9.04 7.59
C GLY A 564 -4.33 7.76 7.99
N ASP A 565 -3.84 6.98 7.02
CA ASP A 565 -3.01 5.80 7.27
C ASP A 565 -1.65 6.15 7.89
N GLN A 566 -0.99 7.21 7.42
CA GLN A 566 0.24 7.70 8.05
C GLN A 566 0.00 8.13 9.49
N VAL A 567 -1.13 8.80 9.78
CA VAL A 567 -1.51 9.19 11.14
C VAL A 567 -1.74 7.95 12.02
N LYS A 568 -2.47 6.94 11.53
CA LYS A 568 -2.72 5.68 12.24
C LYS A 568 -1.41 4.91 12.53
N GLN A 569 -0.55 4.74 11.53
CA GLN A 569 0.73 4.03 11.66
C GLN A 569 1.72 4.74 12.60
N THR A 570 1.76 6.07 12.54
CA THR A 570 2.72 6.87 13.31
C THR A 570 2.25 7.09 14.75
N PHE A 571 0.95 7.30 14.99
CA PHE A 571 0.47 7.72 16.32
C PHE A 571 -0.46 6.72 17.01
N GLY A 572 -1.03 5.75 16.29
CA GLY A 572 -1.98 4.78 16.83
C GLY A 572 -1.32 3.63 17.60
N GLY A 573 -0.52 2.81 16.91
CA GLY A 573 -0.11 1.51 17.46
C GLY A 573 -1.33 0.60 17.73
N ASP A 574 -1.30 -0.16 18.83
CA ASP A 574 -2.42 -1.08 19.17
C ASP A 574 -3.71 -0.34 19.59
N LYS A 575 -3.60 0.96 19.90
CA LYS A 575 -4.74 1.81 20.25
C LYS A 575 -5.05 2.74 19.09
N GLN A 576 -6.32 3.07 18.89
CA GLN A 576 -6.68 4.04 17.87
C GLN A 576 -6.16 5.43 18.23
N VAL A 577 -5.60 6.13 17.25
CA VAL A 577 -5.33 7.57 17.33
C VAL A 577 -6.66 8.32 17.25
N LYS A 578 -6.81 9.39 18.04
CA LYS A 578 -7.93 10.32 17.88
C LYS A 578 -7.42 11.68 17.46
N LEU A 579 -8.12 12.30 16.52
CA LEU A 579 -7.76 13.59 15.94
C LEU A 579 -9.00 14.49 15.93
N SER A 580 -8.80 15.77 16.22
CA SER A 580 -9.87 16.76 16.18
C SER A 580 -9.32 18.11 15.74
N VAL A 581 -10.13 18.86 15.01
CA VAL A 581 -9.74 20.10 14.32
C VAL A 581 -10.78 21.19 14.55
N PHE A 582 -10.34 22.44 14.53
CA PHE A 582 -11.25 23.58 14.62
C PHE A 582 -12.34 23.51 13.52
N ASP A 583 -13.58 23.76 13.94
CA ASP A 583 -14.77 23.74 13.09
C ASP A 583 -15.39 25.13 12.97
N LYS A 584 -15.84 25.69 14.10
CA LYS A 584 -16.53 26.99 14.12
C LYS A 584 -16.54 27.64 15.50
N VAL A 585 -17.01 28.89 15.55
CA VAL A 585 -17.34 29.59 16.79
C VAL A 585 -18.82 29.93 16.76
N GLU A 586 -19.56 29.53 17.81
CA GLU A 586 -20.99 29.77 17.94
C GLU A 586 -21.33 30.20 19.38
N GLY A 587 -21.92 31.40 19.50
CA GLY A 587 -22.15 32.02 20.80
C GLY A 587 -20.83 32.29 21.54
N THR A 588 -20.72 31.80 22.77
CA THR A 588 -19.51 31.93 23.60
C THR A 588 -18.65 30.65 23.61
N CYS A 589 -18.76 29.82 22.56
CA CYS A 589 -18.12 28.51 22.50
C CYS A 589 -17.36 28.31 21.19
N VAL A 590 -16.13 27.79 21.30
CA VAL A 590 -15.27 27.35 20.20
C VAL A 590 -15.44 25.84 20.00
N TYR A 591 -15.73 25.44 18.77
CA TYR A 591 -16.08 24.07 18.42
C TYR A 591 -14.95 23.39 17.64
N PHE A 592 -14.69 22.15 18.03
CA PHE A 592 -13.80 21.24 17.34
C PHE A 592 -14.57 20.00 16.91
N ARG A 593 -14.44 19.62 15.64
CA ARG A 593 -15.03 18.38 15.11
C ARG A 593 -14.04 17.23 15.19
N THR A 594 -14.55 15.99 15.26
CA THR A 594 -13.71 14.80 15.09
C THR A 594 -13.20 14.73 13.66
N VAL A 595 -11.97 14.26 13.48
CA VAL A 595 -11.41 13.88 12.19
C VAL A 595 -11.37 12.37 12.15
N ASP A 596 -11.94 11.79 11.10
CA ASP A 596 -11.94 10.34 10.88
C ASP A 596 -10.69 9.95 10.06
N PRO A 597 -9.68 9.28 10.65
CA PRO A 597 -8.46 8.89 9.96
C PRO A 597 -8.66 7.84 8.85
N ASP A 598 -9.87 7.30 8.67
CA ASP A 598 -10.18 6.44 7.53
C ASP A 598 -10.57 7.25 6.28
N ASN A 599 -10.90 8.54 6.45
CA ASN A 599 -11.36 9.42 5.36
C ASN A 599 -10.53 10.71 5.22
N GLU A 600 -9.97 11.22 6.31
CA GLU A 600 -9.23 12.48 6.39
C GLU A 600 -7.89 12.31 7.11
N GLY A 601 -6.94 13.19 6.83
CA GLY A 601 -5.62 13.20 7.45
C GLY A 601 -5.32 14.46 8.25
N ILE A 602 -4.03 14.74 8.45
CA ILE A 602 -3.55 16.04 8.94
C ILE A 602 -3.19 16.89 7.74
N VAL A 603 -3.68 18.13 7.69
CA VAL A 603 -3.32 19.11 6.67
C VAL A 603 -2.18 19.99 7.18
N ALA A 604 -1.18 20.24 6.31
CA ALA A 604 -0.07 21.13 6.58
C ALA A 604 -0.55 22.50 7.08
N GLY A 605 0.13 23.04 8.10
CA GLY A 605 -0.15 24.36 8.65
C GLY A 605 -1.47 24.49 9.39
N ARG A 606 -2.24 23.41 9.59
CA ARG A 606 -3.52 23.48 10.31
C ARG A 606 -3.37 23.03 11.77
N PRO A 607 -3.95 23.75 12.75
CA PRO A 607 -3.96 23.35 14.16
C PRO A 607 -4.90 22.16 14.42
N TYR A 608 -4.35 21.08 14.99
CA TYR A 608 -5.11 19.92 15.45
C TYR A 608 -4.90 19.67 16.94
N ILE A 609 -5.85 19.00 17.59
CA ILE A 609 -5.54 18.25 18.82
C ILE A 609 -5.48 16.76 18.51
N ILE A 610 -4.51 16.08 19.11
CA ILE A 610 -4.26 14.66 18.89
C ILE A 610 -4.21 13.91 20.23
N LYS A 611 -4.73 12.69 20.23
CA LYS A 611 -4.58 11.72 21.32
C LYS A 611 -3.87 10.50 20.77
N VAL A 612 -2.57 10.40 21.05
CA VAL A 612 -1.73 9.30 20.55
C VAL A 612 -2.01 8.00 21.32
N GLY A 613 -2.05 6.88 20.59
CA GLY A 613 -2.26 5.55 21.12
C GLY A 613 -0.97 4.81 21.48
N LYS A 614 0.16 5.15 20.82
CA LYS A 614 1.49 4.57 21.10
C LYS A 614 2.52 5.60 21.55
N LYS A 615 3.60 5.08 22.15
CA LYS A 615 4.82 5.84 22.42
C LYS A 615 5.57 6.13 21.11
N ALA A 616 6.53 7.05 21.19
CA ALA A 616 7.48 7.36 20.14
C ALA A 616 8.31 6.12 19.75
N ASP A 617 8.75 6.04 18.49
CA ASP A 617 9.58 4.94 17.99
C ASP A 617 10.98 4.96 18.63
N ILE A 618 11.48 6.16 18.94
CA ILE A 618 12.60 6.39 19.86
C ILE A 618 12.00 7.02 21.12
N GLU A 619 11.96 6.29 22.23
CA GLU A 619 11.01 6.56 23.31
C GLU A 619 11.40 7.74 24.23
N THR A 620 12.68 7.91 24.54
CA THR A 620 13.12 8.79 25.62
C THR A 620 14.13 9.83 25.17
N LYS A 621 14.26 10.91 25.97
CA LYS A 621 15.27 11.96 25.76
C LYS A 621 16.73 11.53 25.88
N LYS A 622 16.97 10.29 26.30
CA LYS A 622 18.32 9.71 26.43
C LYS A 622 18.65 8.79 25.27
N ASP A 623 17.65 8.30 24.55
CA ASP A 623 17.85 7.41 23.43
C ASP A 623 18.35 8.22 22.24
N GLU A 624 19.47 7.78 21.68
CA GLU A 624 20.10 8.40 20.53
C GLU A 624 19.64 7.71 19.25
N TYR A 625 19.42 8.51 18.21
CA TYR A 625 19.09 8.03 16.87
C TYR A 625 20.01 8.69 15.87
N THR A 626 20.55 7.90 14.94
CA THR A 626 21.42 8.39 13.87
C THR A 626 20.83 8.07 12.51
N PHE A 627 20.97 8.99 11.57
CA PHE A 627 20.49 8.80 10.21
C PHE A 627 21.27 9.63 9.18
N PRO A 628 21.30 9.21 7.91
CA PRO A 628 21.93 9.98 6.84
C PRO A 628 21.21 11.32 6.60
N TRP A 629 22.00 12.37 6.39
CA TRP A 629 21.55 13.69 5.95
C TRP A 629 22.33 14.13 4.72
N GLY A 630 21.66 14.36 3.59
CA GLY A 630 22.35 14.58 2.32
C GLY A 630 23.15 13.33 1.92
N ASN A 631 24.35 13.53 1.36
CA ASN A 631 25.15 12.42 0.81
C ASN A 631 26.31 11.98 1.73
N ASN A 632 26.87 12.88 2.54
CA ASN A 632 28.11 12.65 3.27
C ASN A 632 28.01 12.94 4.78
N THR A 633 26.83 13.30 5.27
CA THR A 633 26.62 13.70 6.67
C THR A 633 25.73 12.67 7.35
N THR A 634 26.09 12.29 8.58
CA THR A 634 25.22 11.50 9.45
C THR A 634 24.89 12.34 10.67
N VAL A 635 23.60 12.57 10.90
CA VAL A 635 23.14 13.34 12.05
C VAL A 635 22.87 12.44 13.23
N LYS A 636 23.06 12.97 14.44
CA LYS A 636 22.72 12.31 15.71
C LYS A 636 21.75 13.20 16.47
N VAL A 637 20.61 12.63 16.85
CA VAL A 637 19.54 13.32 17.59
C VAL A 637 19.08 12.48 18.78
N LYS A 638 18.31 13.09 19.68
CA LYS A 638 17.77 12.42 20.87
C LYS A 638 16.25 12.30 20.79
N GLY A 639 15.68 11.28 21.40
CA GLY A 639 14.23 11.14 21.51
C GLY A 639 13.54 12.24 22.34
N PRO A 640 12.21 12.14 22.52
CA PRO A 640 11.31 11.19 21.86
C PRO A 640 11.07 11.54 20.37
N ILE A 641 11.10 10.55 19.47
CA ILE A 641 10.90 10.74 18.02
C ILE A 641 9.82 9.81 17.48
N TYR A 642 8.84 10.39 16.79
CA TYR A 642 7.87 9.69 15.98
C TYR A 642 8.32 9.69 14.52
N GLN A 643 8.36 8.51 13.90
CA GLN A 643 8.83 8.34 12.52
C GLN A 643 7.64 8.16 11.58
N VAL A 644 7.29 9.21 10.85
CA VAL A 644 6.30 9.12 9.77
C VAL A 644 6.99 8.60 8.52
N LYS A 645 6.47 7.53 7.92
CA LYS A 645 7.09 6.88 6.76
C LYS A 645 6.40 7.29 5.47
N GLY A 646 7.19 7.59 4.44
CA GLY A 646 6.69 7.86 3.10
C GLY A 646 6.05 9.25 2.95
N VAL A 647 6.59 10.27 3.63
CA VAL A 647 6.12 11.66 3.50
C VAL A 647 7.04 12.40 2.54
N VAL A 648 6.48 13.12 1.58
CA VAL A 648 7.25 14.09 0.79
C VAL A 648 7.44 15.35 1.62
N PRO A 649 8.67 15.81 1.89
CA PRO A 649 8.87 17.02 2.65
C PRO A 649 8.24 18.23 1.95
N PRO A 650 7.44 19.04 2.66
CA PRO A 650 6.77 20.20 2.09
C PRO A 650 7.79 21.29 1.76
N THR A 651 7.57 22.01 0.68
CA THR A 651 8.22 23.31 0.47
C THR A 651 7.31 24.39 1.03
N PHE A 652 7.77 25.15 2.03
CA PHE A 652 6.94 26.17 2.70
C PHE A 652 7.74 27.41 3.09
N THR A 653 7.02 28.50 3.37
CA THR A 653 7.56 29.77 3.84
C THR A 653 7.01 30.08 5.22
N GLY A 654 7.87 30.55 6.14
CA GLY A 654 7.48 30.90 7.51
C GLY A 654 7.90 29.83 8.53
N ASP A 655 8.15 30.31 9.75
CA ASP A 655 8.54 29.56 10.94
C ASP A 655 7.35 29.35 11.90
N ASP A 656 6.26 30.09 11.69
CA ASP A 656 5.02 30.07 12.43
C ASP A 656 3.78 30.02 11.52
N VAL A 657 2.61 29.79 12.15
CA VAL A 657 1.30 29.78 11.51
C VAL A 657 0.35 30.61 12.35
N ILE A 658 -0.33 31.55 11.70
CA ILE A 658 -1.46 32.27 12.27
C ILE A 658 -2.72 31.95 11.46
N GLU A 659 -3.68 31.27 12.09
CA GLU A 659 -5.01 31.02 11.52
C GLU A 659 -6.04 31.82 12.31
N GLU A 660 -6.74 32.73 11.64
CA GLU A 660 -7.73 33.62 12.26
C GLU A 660 -9.13 33.30 11.76
N THR A 661 -10.10 33.33 12.67
CA THR A 661 -11.53 33.33 12.33
C THR A 661 -12.28 34.33 13.19
N THR A 662 -13.06 35.19 12.55
CA THR A 662 -14.00 36.09 13.22
C THR A 662 -15.42 35.56 13.10
N SER A 663 -16.11 35.41 14.23
CA SER A 663 -17.51 35.00 14.29
C SER A 663 -18.27 35.85 15.30
N GLY A 664 -19.28 36.59 14.84
CA GLY A 664 -20.02 37.53 15.67
C GLY A 664 -19.11 38.61 16.24
N ARG A 665 -18.98 38.66 17.57
CA ARG A 665 -18.17 39.65 18.30
C ARG A 665 -16.80 39.14 18.73
N TYR A 666 -16.40 37.95 18.30
CA TYR A 666 -15.15 37.33 18.72
C TYR A 666 -14.23 37.05 17.54
N THR A 667 -12.95 37.36 17.74
CA THR A 667 -11.87 36.95 16.85
C THR A 667 -11.04 35.89 17.58
N VAL A 668 -10.96 34.70 16.97
CA VAL A 668 -10.19 33.56 17.47
C VAL A 668 -8.97 33.39 16.58
N GLN A 669 -7.78 33.50 17.16
CA GLN A 669 -6.51 33.37 16.46
C GLN A 669 -5.72 32.19 17.03
N PHE A 670 -5.44 31.22 16.17
CA PHE A 670 -4.51 30.13 16.46
C PHE A 670 -3.10 30.55 16.10
N HIS A 671 -2.17 30.32 17.01
CA HIS A 671 -0.74 30.61 16.84
C HIS A 671 0.03 29.30 16.99
N GLY A 672 0.54 28.77 15.87
CA GLY A 672 1.33 27.55 15.81
C GLY A 672 2.78 27.83 15.42
N PHE A 673 3.70 26.97 15.85
CA PHE A 673 5.14 27.18 15.65
C PHE A 673 5.84 25.88 15.24
N TYR A 674 6.84 25.97 14.36
CA TYR A 674 7.70 24.82 14.00
C TYR A 674 9.02 24.78 14.78
N TYR A 675 9.23 25.77 15.64
CA TYR A 675 10.33 25.89 16.61
C TYR A 675 9.74 26.17 18.00
N ASP A 676 10.56 26.16 19.03
CA ASP A 676 10.21 26.55 20.39
C ASP A 676 10.22 28.10 20.54
N PRO A 677 9.05 28.77 20.63
CA PRO A 677 8.96 30.22 20.82
C PRO A 677 9.21 30.66 22.27
N GLY A 678 9.49 29.73 23.19
CA GLY A 678 9.76 29.98 24.61
C GLY A 678 8.52 30.04 25.49
N ALA A 679 7.48 30.80 25.11
CA ALA A 679 6.26 30.88 25.92
C ALA A 679 4.97 31.18 25.14
N ALA A 680 3.85 30.65 25.61
CA ALA A 680 2.52 31.14 25.24
C ALA A 680 2.12 32.33 26.15
N PRO A 681 1.50 33.40 25.63
CA PRO A 681 1.22 34.60 26.40
C PRO A 681 0.11 34.42 27.44
N ALA A 682 0.02 35.36 28.39
CA ALA A 682 -1.13 35.44 29.28
C ALA A 682 -2.44 35.65 28.50
N ASN A 683 -3.55 35.17 29.04
CA ASN A 683 -4.89 35.12 28.42
C ASN A 683 -5.02 34.21 27.20
N ALA A 684 -3.96 33.52 26.77
CA ALA A 684 -4.08 32.48 25.76
C ALA A 684 -4.65 31.19 26.35
N TYR A 685 -5.03 30.29 25.45
CA TYR A 685 -5.48 28.94 25.74
C TYR A 685 -4.49 27.92 25.21
N VAL A 686 -4.14 26.93 26.03
CA VAL A 686 -3.18 25.86 25.69
C VAL A 686 -3.80 24.50 26.01
N VAL A 687 -3.64 23.53 25.10
CA VAL A 687 -3.99 22.12 25.35
C VAL A 687 -2.75 21.35 25.75
N ASN A 688 -2.75 20.79 26.95
CA ASN A 688 -1.66 19.94 27.42
C ASN A 688 -2.14 18.86 28.39
N ASN A 689 -1.55 17.67 28.31
CA ASN A 689 -1.81 16.55 29.23
C ASN A 689 -3.32 16.24 29.42
N GLY A 690 -4.11 16.41 28.37
CA GLY A 690 -5.55 16.12 28.36
C GLY A 690 -6.45 17.19 28.96
N ASP A 691 -5.93 18.38 29.25
CA ASP A 691 -6.69 19.52 29.75
C ASP A 691 -6.48 20.76 28.86
N MET A 692 -7.47 21.64 28.81
CA MET A 692 -7.39 22.97 28.20
C MET A 692 -7.16 23.99 29.31
N TYR A 693 -6.15 24.84 29.16
CA TYR A 693 -5.76 25.83 30.17
C TYR A 693 -5.98 27.23 29.64
N HIS A 694 -6.78 28.04 30.36
CA HIS A 694 -6.81 29.48 30.16
C HIS A 694 -5.75 30.14 31.05
N LEU A 695 -4.80 30.83 30.45
CA LEU A 695 -3.58 31.28 31.12
C LEU A 695 -3.78 32.63 31.85
N SER A 696 -3.44 32.70 33.13
CA SER A 696 -3.38 33.95 33.89
C SER A 696 -2.00 34.64 33.80
N SER A 697 -0.99 33.92 33.31
CA SER A 697 0.39 34.35 33.13
C SER A 697 0.99 33.59 31.96
N ALA A 698 2.13 34.04 31.43
CA ALA A 698 2.80 33.31 30.35
C ALA A 698 3.14 31.86 30.74
N TRP A 699 3.01 30.94 29.78
CA TRP A 699 3.35 29.52 29.92
C TRP A 699 4.72 29.25 29.32
N ASN A 700 5.76 29.21 30.18
CA ASN A 700 7.17 29.12 29.76
C ASN A 700 7.65 27.70 29.39
N SER A 701 6.74 26.72 29.35
CA SER A 701 7.04 25.34 28.93
C SER A 701 6.35 25.00 27.62
N PHE A 702 6.22 25.99 26.75
CA PHE A 702 5.70 25.79 25.41
C PHE A 702 6.80 25.15 24.54
N VAL A 703 6.42 24.46 23.47
CA VAL A 703 7.36 23.81 22.56
C VAL A 703 6.83 23.93 21.14
N GLY A 704 7.71 23.81 20.14
CA GLY A 704 7.33 23.73 18.74
C GLY A 704 6.42 22.55 18.43
N THR A 705 5.87 22.56 17.22
CA THR A 705 4.79 21.64 16.76
C THR A 705 3.52 21.70 17.62
N SER A 706 3.41 22.73 18.46
CA SER A 706 2.25 23.02 19.30
C SER A 706 1.61 24.32 18.86
N TRP A 707 0.41 24.58 19.33
CA TRP A 707 -0.27 25.84 19.12
C TRP A 707 -0.96 26.31 20.40
N TYR A 708 -1.16 27.62 20.50
CA TYR A 708 -2.06 28.24 21.48
C TYR A 708 -3.11 29.06 20.74
N VAL A 709 -4.20 29.41 21.42
CA VAL A 709 -5.25 30.25 20.84
C VAL A 709 -5.49 31.50 21.69
N THR A 710 -5.58 32.66 21.05
CA THR A 710 -5.97 33.92 21.66
C THR A 710 -7.35 34.31 21.16
N ILE A 711 -8.17 34.85 22.05
CA ILE A 711 -9.53 35.26 21.72
C ILE A 711 -9.73 36.70 22.16
N THR A 712 -10.17 37.55 21.23
CA THR A 712 -10.48 38.95 21.49
C THR A 712 -11.94 39.26 21.18
N ASP A 713 -12.49 40.27 21.85
CA ASP A 713 -13.80 40.82 21.51
C ASP A 713 -13.72 41.87 20.38
N GLU A 714 -14.87 42.42 19.98
CA GLU A 714 -14.98 43.45 18.94
C GLU A 714 -14.20 44.74 19.23
N HIS A 715 -13.74 44.94 20.47
CA HIS A 715 -12.92 46.07 20.90
C HIS A 715 -11.44 45.70 21.07
N GLY A 716 -11.05 44.46 20.71
CA GLY A 716 -9.68 43.96 20.84
C GLY A 716 -9.29 43.53 22.26
N ASN A 717 -10.24 43.45 23.21
CA ASN A 717 -9.94 43.01 24.57
C ASN A 717 -9.93 41.49 24.66
N ALA A 718 -8.97 40.92 25.39
CA ALA A 718 -8.90 39.48 25.61
C ALA A 718 -10.17 38.95 26.30
N LYS A 719 -10.76 37.87 25.78
CA LYS A 719 -11.98 37.28 26.32
C LYS A 719 -11.87 35.78 26.51
N ALA A 720 -12.46 35.31 27.62
CA ALA A 720 -12.56 33.89 27.89
C ALA A 720 -13.82 33.28 27.24
N LEU A 721 -13.65 32.28 26.38
CA LEU A 721 -14.71 31.43 25.84
C LEU A 721 -14.61 29.98 26.36
N SER A 722 -15.68 29.20 26.15
CA SER A 722 -15.69 27.76 26.39
C SER A 722 -15.25 26.98 25.14
N PHE A 723 -14.82 25.74 25.33
CA PHE A 723 -14.38 24.85 24.24
C PHE A 723 -15.20 23.56 24.26
N SER A 724 -15.61 23.12 23.07
CA SER A 724 -16.34 21.86 22.86
C SER A 724 -15.60 21.01 21.85
N PHE A 725 -15.39 19.74 22.18
CA PHE A 725 -14.67 18.78 21.33
C PHE A 725 -15.57 17.62 20.99
N ASP A 726 -15.66 17.25 19.73
CA ASP A 726 -16.26 15.97 19.35
C ASP A 726 -15.15 14.92 19.34
N GLY A 727 -15.31 13.78 20.04
CA GLY A 727 -14.32 12.69 19.95
C GLY A 727 -14.13 11.73 21.15
N ASP A 728 -14.85 11.87 22.28
CA ASP A 728 -14.78 10.89 23.39
C ASP A 728 -16.16 10.70 24.05
N SER A 729 -16.61 9.47 24.29
CA SER A 729 -17.93 9.19 24.88
C SER A 729 -17.99 9.34 26.40
N SER A 730 -17.11 10.14 27.00
CA SER A 730 -17.07 10.30 28.46
C SER A 730 -17.92 11.49 28.91
N THR A 731 -19.11 11.17 29.41
CA THR A 731 -19.95 12.12 30.14
C THR A 731 -19.23 12.53 31.43
N THR A 732 -18.69 13.75 31.48
CA THR A 732 -18.44 14.41 32.76
C THR A 732 -19.06 15.80 32.73
N ALA A 733 -19.85 16.09 33.76
CA ALA A 733 -20.69 17.27 33.87
C ALA A 733 -19.87 18.58 33.87
N ILE A 734 -20.50 19.63 33.35
CA ILE A 734 -19.99 21.01 33.29
C ILE A 734 -19.59 21.51 34.69
N GLU A 735 -18.33 21.93 34.84
CA GLU A 735 -17.91 22.92 35.84
C GLU A 735 -17.25 24.09 35.11
N ASN A 736 -18.07 25.02 34.61
CA ASN A 736 -17.73 26.43 34.51
C ASN A 736 -18.98 27.26 34.20
N VAL A 737 -19.51 27.91 35.23
CA VAL A 737 -20.34 29.11 35.08
C VAL A 737 -19.46 30.26 35.57
N ALA A 738 -18.83 30.97 34.64
CA ALA A 738 -18.36 32.32 34.93
C ALA A 738 -19.57 33.25 34.81
N GLY A 739 -19.96 33.88 35.92
CA GLY A 739 -20.94 34.96 35.95
C GLY A 739 -22.29 34.61 36.57
N GLN A 740 -22.31 34.35 37.88
CA GLN A 740 -23.44 34.79 38.69
C GLN A 740 -22.86 35.35 39.98
N GLU A 741 -23.03 36.67 40.15
CA GLU A 741 -22.67 37.38 41.37
C GLU A 741 -23.25 36.67 42.61
N ASP A 742 -22.55 36.80 43.72
CA ASP A 742 -22.93 36.36 45.05
C ASP A 742 -24.40 36.70 45.39
N ALA A 743 -25.31 35.79 45.08
CA ALA A 743 -26.60 35.74 45.74
C ALA A 743 -26.44 34.80 46.94
N ALA A 744 -26.36 35.43 48.11
CA ALA A 744 -26.34 34.87 49.44
C ALA A 744 -26.96 33.46 49.55
N VAL A 745 -26.27 32.61 50.31
CA VAL A 745 -26.74 31.37 50.91
C VAL A 745 -28.22 31.51 51.32
N GLN A 746 -29.15 31.05 50.47
CA GLN A 746 -30.52 30.82 50.91
C GLN A 746 -30.55 29.47 51.61
N THR A 747 -30.66 29.55 52.93
CA THR A 747 -30.74 28.44 53.88
C THR A 747 -32.04 27.63 53.79
N ASP A 748 -33.00 28.01 52.95
CA ASP A 748 -34.26 27.26 52.72
C ASP A 748 -34.50 26.96 51.23
N GLY A 749 -33.87 25.91 50.71
CA GLY A 749 -34.04 25.48 49.32
C GLY A 749 -35.31 24.66 49.11
N PHE A 750 -36.29 25.18 48.37
CA PHE A 750 -37.38 24.36 47.82
C PHE A 750 -36.85 23.41 46.73
N VAL A 751 -37.43 22.22 46.65
CA VAL A 751 -37.12 21.19 45.66
C VAL A 751 -38.25 21.13 44.64
N TYR A 752 -37.92 21.20 43.36
CA TYR A 752 -38.87 21.12 42.26
C TYR A 752 -38.63 19.89 41.38
N ASN A 753 -39.68 19.29 40.84
CA ASN A 753 -39.55 18.30 39.77
C ASN A 753 -39.30 18.98 38.41
N LEU A 754 -39.04 18.19 37.36
CA LEU A 754 -38.79 18.71 36.01
C LEU A 754 -39.98 19.46 35.39
N SER A 755 -41.18 19.26 35.93
CA SER A 755 -42.40 19.98 35.53
C SER A 755 -42.59 21.30 36.30
N GLY A 756 -41.61 21.71 37.13
CA GLY A 756 -41.66 22.95 37.90
C GLY A 756 -42.56 22.90 39.14
N GLN A 757 -43.07 21.73 39.52
CA GLN A 757 -43.88 21.57 40.72
C GLN A 757 -42.98 21.41 41.95
N ARG A 758 -43.29 22.14 43.02
CA ARG A 758 -42.59 22.00 44.30
C ARG A 758 -42.95 20.66 44.94
N VAL A 759 -41.94 19.83 45.18
CA VAL A 759 -42.07 18.46 45.71
C VAL A 759 -41.42 18.26 47.08
N GLY A 760 -40.72 19.27 47.59
CA GLY A 760 -40.14 19.19 48.93
C GLY A 760 -39.27 20.38 49.30
N THR A 761 -38.49 20.18 50.36
CA THR A 761 -37.44 21.10 50.82
C THR A 761 -36.12 20.33 50.87
N ARG A 762 -34.99 21.05 50.81
CA ARG A 762 -33.63 20.47 50.76
C ARG A 762 -33.35 19.47 51.88
N ASN A 763 -33.95 19.65 53.05
CA ASN A 763 -33.77 18.78 54.21
C ASN A 763 -34.59 17.48 54.14
N ASN A 764 -35.51 17.36 53.18
CA ASN A 764 -36.39 16.19 53.00
C ASN A 764 -36.10 15.41 51.70
N MET A 765 -34.92 15.62 51.08
CA MET A 765 -34.57 14.99 49.81
C MET A 765 -34.46 13.45 49.88
N SER A 766 -34.25 12.89 51.07
CA SER A 766 -34.22 11.44 51.30
C SER A 766 -35.57 10.74 51.10
N ASN A 767 -36.68 11.50 51.12
CA ASN A 767 -38.03 10.96 51.04
C ASN A 767 -38.62 11.09 49.61
N LEU A 768 -37.82 11.54 48.65
CA LEU A 768 -38.22 11.67 47.25
C LEU A 768 -37.95 10.37 46.51
N SER A 769 -38.86 10.00 45.60
CA SER A 769 -38.64 8.87 44.69
C SER A 769 -37.45 9.14 43.77
N SER A 770 -36.79 8.08 43.30
CA SER A 770 -35.69 8.17 42.33
C SER A 770 -36.07 9.04 41.14
N GLY A 771 -35.26 10.04 40.83
CA GLY A 771 -35.63 11.07 39.86
C GLY A 771 -34.73 12.29 39.86
N ILE A 772 -35.02 13.21 38.94
CA ILE A 772 -34.28 14.45 38.75
C ILE A 772 -35.06 15.61 39.36
N TYR A 773 -34.38 16.40 40.17
CA TYR A 773 -34.96 17.55 40.88
C TYR A 773 -34.10 18.81 40.74
N ILE A 774 -34.73 19.97 40.88
CA ILE A 774 -34.06 21.28 40.89
C ILE A 774 -34.12 21.85 42.30
N VAL A 775 -32.96 22.17 42.88
CA VAL A 775 -32.83 22.79 44.20
C VAL A 775 -31.88 23.97 44.11
N ALA A 776 -32.35 25.17 44.44
CA ALA A 776 -31.57 26.41 44.34
C ALA A 776 -30.85 26.57 42.97
N GLY A 777 -31.58 26.29 41.89
CA GLY A 777 -31.08 26.40 40.52
C GLY A 777 -30.12 25.28 40.07
N LYS A 778 -29.82 24.30 40.93
CA LYS A 778 -28.94 23.17 40.62
C LYS A 778 -29.73 21.87 40.45
N LYS A 779 -29.29 21.05 39.49
CA LYS A 779 -29.88 19.73 39.21
C LYS A 779 -29.33 18.68 40.18
N PHE A 780 -30.22 17.98 40.86
CA PHE A 780 -29.91 16.87 41.77
C PHE A 780 -30.57 15.59 41.27
N VAL A 781 -29.87 14.47 41.44
CA VAL A 781 -30.37 13.13 41.12
C VAL A 781 -30.52 12.38 42.43
N VAL A 782 -31.76 12.04 42.77
CA VAL A 782 -32.07 11.12 43.88
C VAL A 782 -32.09 9.72 43.27
N LYS A 783 -31.33 8.79 43.84
CA LYS A 783 -31.22 7.40 43.37
C LYS A 783 -32.07 6.48 44.21
#